data_AF-A0A091RR53-F1
#
_entry.id   AF-A0A091RR53-F1
#
_cell.length_a   1.000
_cell.length_b   1.000
_cell.length_c   1.000
_cell.angle_alpha   90.00
_cell.angle_beta   90.00
_cell.angle_gamma   90.00
#
_symmetry.space_group_name_H-M   'P 1'
#
loop_
_entity.id
_entity.type
_entity.pdbx_description
1 polymer ?
#
loop_
_entity_poly.entity_id
_entity_poly.type
_entity_poly.pdbx_seq_one_letter_code
_entity_poly.pdbx_strand_id
1 'polypeptide(L)'
;EFNLGSEPIVSCVATGNPLPTSDSVELRKADGTVLKLIKAIIEPGKITCEFQVQHLTKADTGLWECRVSTTGGQDSRKVKVNIRVPPAPLSPPRLLAKQSRQLVVSPMDCFSGDGPIISIKLLYKPKDDTSAWSSIVVDNSENITLMNLRPVTAYIVKVQLSRPGDGGEGSKGPEAVMVTECLEPTVKPVIEGWSIEEKNTLHVNWKLPSNHEPAHGFIVHLFDSAKRLVCEKNITSISVLSARIGDLEFNKEYGLEVLVYHCTSLGPPSDLYKVMINSKGPSSPRLLSAESMSDTVIKLSWQVPEYPNGGITKYIVELQQVGGTSEPQWIDTDSGAETNKIVGGLNASTTYQFRVRANSHVPGEWSQPVKAKTLGDGALSVPPSLGSQSNEQAGIDQQLLLAIVGSVSVTCLTILFALLALFLIKKNFFHRRRTFTYQSGSGEETILQFNSGTLTLTRRPKPQPEPLSYPILEWEDIKFEDMIGEGNFGQVIRAMIKKDGLKMNAAIKMLKEFASENDHRDFAGELEVLCKLGHHPNIINLLGACENKGYLYIAIEYAPYGNLLDFLRKSRVLETDPAFAKEHGTASTLTSQQLLQFASDVAKGMQYLSEKQFIHRDLAARNILVGENLASKIADFGLSRGEEVYVKKTMGRLPVRWMAIESLNYSVYTTKSDVWSFGVLLWEIVSLGGTPYCGMTCAELYEKLPQGYRMEKPRNCDDEVYELMRQCWRDRPYERPPFAQISMQLIRMLEARKAYVNMALFENFTYAGIDATAEEA
;
A
#
# COMPACT_ATOMS: atom_id res chain seq x y z
N GLU A 1 30.91 42.68 6.60
CA GLU A 1 32.07 42.04 5.92
C GLU A 1 31.64 41.67 4.50
N PHE A 2 32.59 41.49 3.59
CA PHE A 2 32.31 41.05 2.22
C PHE A 2 33.26 39.90 1.84
N ASN A 3 32.97 39.21 0.73
CA ASN A 3 33.77 38.09 0.26
C ASN A 3 34.74 38.54 -0.86
N LEU A 4 35.87 37.84 -0.95
CA LEU A 4 36.89 38.08 -1.97
C LEU A 4 36.30 37.78 -3.36
N GLY A 5 36.39 38.76 -4.27
CA GLY A 5 35.84 38.70 -5.63
C GLY A 5 34.37 39.09 -5.76
N SER A 6 33.64 39.34 -4.66
CA SER A 6 32.22 39.70 -4.73
C SER A 6 32.02 41.18 -5.14
N GLU A 7 30.81 41.51 -5.61
CA GLU A 7 30.45 42.83 -6.16
C GLU A 7 29.25 43.45 -5.42
N PRO A 8 29.38 43.77 -4.12
CA PRO A 8 28.26 44.23 -3.32
C PRO A 8 27.81 45.65 -3.67
N ILE A 9 26.50 45.88 -3.58
CA ILE A 9 25.92 47.22 -3.51
C ILE A 9 25.99 47.69 -2.06
N VAL A 10 26.48 48.91 -1.82
CA VAL A 10 26.60 49.52 -0.50
C VAL A 10 25.76 50.79 -0.44
N SER A 11 24.91 50.94 0.58
CA SER A 11 24.04 52.10 0.76
C SER A 11 24.57 53.08 1.82
N CYS A 12 24.66 54.35 1.44
CA CYS A 12 24.73 55.49 2.35
C CYS A 12 23.32 56.02 2.60
N VAL A 13 23.02 56.46 3.82
CA VAL A 13 21.79 57.21 4.15
C VAL A 13 22.20 58.53 4.79
N ALA A 14 21.68 59.64 4.28
CA ALA A 14 21.97 60.98 4.78
C ALA A 14 20.69 61.79 5.03
N THR A 15 20.76 62.68 6.01
CA THR A 15 19.73 63.66 6.37
C THR A 15 20.40 65.01 6.60
N GLY A 16 19.65 66.12 6.52
CA GLY A 16 20.22 67.45 6.72
C GLY A 16 19.27 68.59 6.38
N ASN A 17 19.67 69.80 6.78
CA ASN A 17 19.02 71.06 6.41
C ASN A 17 20.12 72.02 5.87
N PRO A 18 20.12 72.40 4.57
CA PRO A 18 19.22 71.92 3.52
C PRO A 18 19.36 70.42 3.25
N LEU A 19 18.32 69.82 2.63
CA LEU A 19 18.29 68.40 2.32
C LEU A 19 19.44 68.03 1.35
N PRO A 20 20.22 66.96 1.61
CA PRO A 20 21.30 66.55 0.71
C PRO A 20 20.77 66.05 -0.64
N THR A 21 21.47 66.41 -1.73
CA THR A 21 21.23 65.92 -3.10
C THR A 21 22.05 64.67 -3.41
N SER A 22 21.78 64.00 -4.54
CA SER A 22 22.57 62.84 -5.01
C SER A 22 24.08 63.10 -5.00
N ASP A 23 24.47 64.27 -5.50
CA ASP A 23 25.85 64.64 -5.78
C ASP A 23 26.57 65.15 -4.52
N SER A 24 25.82 65.34 -3.42
CA SER A 24 26.36 65.75 -2.12
C SER A 24 26.82 64.58 -1.25
N VAL A 25 26.54 63.33 -1.65
CA VAL A 25 26.84 62.11 -0.88
C VAL A 25 27.89 61.27 -1.62
N GLU A 26 29.00 61.00 -0.95
CA GLU A 26 30.09 60.17 -1.45
C GLU A 26 30.33 58.95 -0.54
N LEU A 27 30.73 57.82 -1.13
CA LEU A 27 31.30 56.69 -0.40
C LEU A 27 32.75 56.47 -0.84
N ARG A 28 33.68 56.58 0.11
CA ARG A 28 35.13 56.47 -0.13
C ARG A 28 35.68 55.17 0.46
N LYS A 29 36.49 54.46 -0.32
CA LYS A 29 37.31 53.33 0.12
C LYS A 29 38.44 53.79 1.06
N ALA A 30 39.13 52.83 1.70
CA ALA A 30 40.21 53.09 2.65
C ALA A 30 41.50 53.68 2.03
N ASP A 31 41.68 53.54 0.72
CA ASP A 31 42.73 54.18 -0.09
C ASP A 31 42.38 55.62 -0.51
N GLY A 32 41.14 56.07 -0.24
CA GLY A 32 40.59 57.36 -0.67
C GLY A 32 39.80 57.32 -1.97
N THR A 33 39.72 56.18 -2.68
CA THR A 33 38.97 56.07 -3.94
C THR A 33 37.47 56.24 -3.72
N VAL A 34 36.87 57.20 -4.42
CA VAL A 34 35.42 57.44 -4.41
C VAL A 34 34.72 56.40 -5.29
N LEU A 35 33.68 55.76 -4.76
CA LEU A 35 32.86 54.78 -5.48
C LEU A 35 31.81 55.45 -6.36
N LYS A 36 31.44 54.78 -7.45
CA LYS A 36 30.43 55.27 -8.38
C LYS A 36 29.02 55.07 -7.81
N LEU A 37 28.28 56.17 -7.66
CA LEU A 37 26.85 56.18 -7.40
C LEU A 37 26.12 55.48 -8.56
N ILE A 38 25.24 54.53 -8.25
CA ILE A 38 24.38 53.87 -9.24
C ILE A 38 22.92 54.32 -9.17
N LYS A 39 22.45 54.74 -7.98
CA LYS A 39 21.05 55.08 -7.74
C LYS A 39 20.92 55.94 -6.48
N ALA A 40 20.03 56.92 -6.52
CA ALA A 40 19.62 57.71 -5.36
C ALA A 40 18.10 57.60 -5.17
N ILE A 41 17.66 57.46 -3.93
CA ILE A 41 16.25 57.41 -3.52
C ILE A 41 16.03 58.58 -2.56
N ILE A 42 15.13 59.49 -2.91
CA ILE A 42 14.76 60.64 -2.09
C ILE A 42 13.42 60.37 -1.42
N GLU A 43 13.38 60.51 -0.10
CA GLU A 43 12.19 60.36 0.73
C GLU A 43 12.04 61.61 1.63
N PRO A 44 10.87 61.86 2.23
CA PRO A 44 10.68 63.03 3.09
C PRO A 44 11.72 63.07 4.23
N GLY A 45 12.64 64.05 4.16
CA GLY A 45 13.69 64.28 5.15
C GLY A 45 14.96 63.42 5.03
N LYS A 46 15.07 62.51 4.05
CA LYS A 46 16.26 61.64 3.88
C LYS A 46 16.57 61.31 2.41
N ILE A 47 17.85 61.07 2.13
CA ILE A 47 18.31 60.50 0.86
C ILE A 47 19.07 59.20 1.13
N THR A 48 18.82 58.19 0.31
CA THR A 48 19.54 56.91 0.30
C THR A 48 20.30 56.79 -1.03
N CYS A 49 21.62 56.67 -0.97
CA CYS A 49 22.50 56.57 -2.12
C CYS A 49 23.14 55.18 -2.20
N GLU A 50 22.91 54.45 -3.28
CA GLU A 50 23.45 53.12 -3.55
C GLU A 50 24.69 53.22 -4.44
N PHE A 51 25.78 52.57 -4.03
CA PHE A 51 27.07 52.53 -4.71
C PHE A 51 27.43 51.10 -5.11
N GLN A 52 27.85 50.89 -6.35
CA GLN A 52 28.35 49.59 -6.80
C GLN A 52 29.84 49.45 -6.48
N VAL A 53 30.21 48.37 -5.78
CA VAL A 53 31.61 47.96 -5.65
C VAL A 53 31.92 46.95 -6.75
N GLN A 54 33.01 47.17 -7.49
CA GLN A 54 33.51 46.20 -8.47
C GLN A 54 34.63 45.34 -7.85
N HIS A 55 34.65 44.06 -8.21
CA HIS A 55 35.58 42.98 -7.81
C HIS A 55 36.44 43.25 -6.56
N LEU A 56 35.91 42.93 -5.38
CA LEU A 56 36.62 43.14 -4.11
C LEU A 56 37.91 42.32 -3.99
N THR A 57 39.01 42.99 -3.59
CA THR A 57 40.32 42.39 -3.32
C THR A 57 40.61 42.37 -1.82
N LYS A 58 41.67 41.67 -1.37
CA LYS A 58 42.10 41.76 0.04
C LYS A 58 42.52 43.18 0.47
N ALA A 59 43.01 43.99 -0.47
CA ALA A 59 43.49 45.36 -0.21
C ALA A 59 42.36 46.35 0.13
N ASP A 60 41.12 46.05 -0.24
CA ASP A 60 39.93 46.86 0.09
C ASP A 60 39.56 46.82 1.59
N THR A 61 40.25 45.99 2.39
CA THR A 61 40.09 45.91 3.85
C THR A 61 40.59 47.18 4.53
N GLY A 62 39.71 47.90 5.23
CA GLY A 62 40.09 49.12 5.94
C GLY A 62 38.90 49.93 6.47
N LEU A 63 39.12 51.22 6.75
CA LEU A 63 38.08 52.16 7.15
C LEU A 63 37.56 52.91 5.92
N TRP A 64 36.36 52.55 5.48
CA TRP A 64 35.63 53.28 4.43
C TRP A 64 34.87 54.45 5.05
N GLU A 65 34.65 55.52 4.30
CA GLU A 65 34.04 56.77 4.77
C GLU A 65 32.82 57.11 3.89
N CYS A 66 31.62 57.09 4.48
CA CYS A 66 30.43 57.70 3.89
C CYS A 66 30.43 59.18 4.29
N ARG A 67 30.40 60.10 3.32
CA ARG A 67 30.57 61.56 3.51
C ARG A 67 29.41 62.30 2.87
N VAL A 68 28.87 63.31 3.55
CA VAL A 68 27.84 64.21 3.01
C VAL A 68 28.29 65.67 3.11
N SER A 69 28.12 66.45 2.05
CA SER A 69 28.60 67.84 1.94
C SER A 69 27.54 68.75 1.32
N THR A 70 26.86 69.57 2.12
CA THR A 70 25.86 70.54 1.65
C THR A 70 26.34 71.98 1.86
N THR A 71 25.58 72.96 1.38
CA THR A 71 25.85 74.38 1.67
C THR A 71 25.70 74.74 3.17
N GLY A 72 25.12 73.85 3.99
CA GLY A 72 25.06 74.00 5.45
C GLY A 72 26.26 73.41 6.20
N GLY A 73 27.12 72.62 5.55
CA GLY A 73 28.28 71.97 6.18
C GLY A 73 28.60 70.57 5.64
N GLN A 74 29.56 69.90 6.28
CA GLN A 74 30.00 68.55 5.94
C GLN A 74 29.97 67.64 7.18
N ASP A 75 29.50 66.41 7.02
CA ASP A 75 29.55 65.34 8.03
C ASP A 75 30.04 64.03 7.38
N SER A 76 30.52 63.08 8.19
CA SER A 76 30.96 61.77 7.70
C SER A 76 30.89 60.67 8.75
N ARG A 77 30.59 59.45 8.29
CA ARG A 77 30.57 58.23 9.10
C ARG A 77 31.55 57.20 8.53
N LYS A 78 32.44 56.68 9.39
CA LYS A 78 33.42 55.66 9.02
C LYS A 78 32.95 54.26 9.43
N VAL A 79 33.20 53.28 8.56
CA VAL A 79 32.83 51.87 8.74
C VAL A 79 34.04 51.00 8.44
N LYS A 80 34.35 50.05 9.33
CA LYS A 80 35.42 49.08 9.08
C LYS A 80 34.91 47.96 8.17
N VAL A 81 35.48 47.85 6.99
CA VAL A 81 35.23 46.78 6.01
C VAL A 81 36.33 45.73 6.12
N ASN A 82 35.94 44.47 6.33
CA ASN A 82 36.83 43.31 6.26
C ASN A 82 36.45 42.47 5.03
N ILE A 83 37.46 42.03 4.27
CA ILE A 83 37.30 41.15 3.10
C ILE A 83 37.74 39.73 3.47
N ARG A 84 36.89 38.74 3.18
CA ARG A 84 37.00 37.34 3.63
C ARG A 84 37.18 36.38 2.46
N VAL A 85 38.00 35.34 2.63
CA VAL A 85 38.21 34.32 1.59
C VAL A 85 37.11 33.25 1.65
N PRO A 86 36.38 32.96 0.56
CA PRO A 86 35.42 31.86 0.51
C PRO A 86 36.05 30.49 0.86
N PRO A 87 35.33 29.58 1.56
CA PRO A 87 35.89 28.32 2.04
C PRO A 87 35.98 27.24 0.96
N ALA A 88 37.09 26.49 0.92
CA ALA A 88 37.37 25.43 -0.06
C ALA A 88 37.83 24.13 0.61
N PRO A 89 37.19 22.96 0.36
CA PRO A 89 37.64 21.67 0.89
C PRO A 89 39.03 21.29 0.39
N LEU A 90 39.84 20.69 1.27
CA LEU A 90 41.17 20.17 0.92
C LEU A 90 41.17 18.64 0.80
N SER A 91 40.33 17.95 1.56
CA SER A 91 40.12 16.50 1.51
C SER A 91 38.94 16.11 0.60
N PRO A 92 38.98 14.95 -0.09
CA PRO A 92 37.79 14.39 -0.72
C PRO A 92 36.80 13.84 0.33
N PRO A 93 35.50 13.73 0.02
CA PRO A 93 34.51 13.18 0.95
C PRO A 93 34.77 11.70 1.23
N ARG A 94 34.61 11.27 2.49
CA ARG A 94 34.91 9.91 2.95
C ARG A 94 33.64 9.08 3.12
N LEU A 95 33.59 7.89 2.51
CA LEU A 95 32.53 6.92 2.75
C LEU A 95 32.65 6.34 4.18
N LEU A 96 31.54 6.30 4.91
CA LEU A 96 31.46 5.76 6.28
C LEU A 96 30.63 4.48 6.36
N ALA A 97 29.50 4.44 5.63
CA ALA A 97 28.66 3.26 5.48
C ALA A 97 27.99 3.27 4.10
N LYS A 98 27.63 2.09 3.61
CA LYS A 98 26.93 1.90 2.33
C LYS A 98 25.74 0.96 2.53
N GLN A 99 24.75 1.07 1.66
CA GLN A 99 23.55 0.23 1.57
C GLN A 99 23.12 0.13 0.10
N SER A 100 22.04 -0.61 -0.19
CA SER A 100 21.52 -0.79 -1.54
C SER A 100 21.04 0.49 -2.24
N ARG A 101 20.57 1.50 -1.50
CA ARG A 101 20.15 2.80 -2.08
C ARG A 101 20.68 4.03 -1.34
N GLN A 102 21.67 3.84 -0.45
CA GLN A 102 22.21 4.90 0.40
C GLN A 102 23.73 4.82 0.55
N LEU A 103 24.36 5.98 0.76
CA LEU A 103 25.78 6.11 1.13
C LEU A 103 25.87 7.17 2.24
N VAL A 104 26.43 6.81 3.39
CA VAL A 104 26.71 7.75 4.49
C VAL A 104 28.11 8.32 4.31
N VAL A 105 28.20 9.64 4.18
CA VAL A 105 29.39 10.36 3.72
C VAL A 105 29.83 11.39 4.75
N SER A 106 31.09 11.36 5.17
CA SER A 106 31.71 12.48 5.87
C SER A 106 32.12 13.52 4.82
N PRO A 107 31.61 14.77 4.87
CA PRO A 107 31.78 15.72 3.77
C PRO A 107 33.24 16.20 3.60
N MET A 108 33.93 16.54 4.69
CA MET A 108 35.35 16.91 4.66
C MET A 108 36.00 16.71 6.03
N ASP A 109 37.28 16.36 6.04
CA ASP A 109 38.12 16.38 7.24
C ASP A 109 38.78 17.77 7.42
N CYS A 110 39.06 18.50 6.34
CA CYS A 110 39.70 19.82 6.38
C CYS A 110 39.36 20.75 5.20
N PHE A 111 39.45 22.06 5.44
CA PHE A 111 39.19 23.12 4.46
C PHE A 111 40.16 24.30 4.64
N SER A 112 40.21 25.18 3.64
CA SER A 112 40.93 26.46 3.67
C SER A 112 39.98 27.64 3.43
N GLY A 113 40.37 28.87 3.79
CA GLY A 113 39.54 30.08 3.70
C GLY A 113 39.06 30.61 5.06
N ASP A 114 38.20 31.64 5.05
CA ASP A 114 37.63 32.28 6.23
C ASP A 114 36.26 31.69 6.61
N GLY A 115 36.08 31.30 7.89
CA GLY A 115 34.78 30.93 8.43
C GLY A 115 33.83 32.11 8.68
N PRO A 116 32.63 31.87 9.27
CA PRO A 116 32.06 30.54 9.50
C PRO A 116 31.55 29.91 8.18
N ILE A 117 31.55 28.59 8.10
CA ILE A 117 30.77 27.87 7.09
C ILE A 117 29.31 27.93 7.53
N ILE A 118 28.40 28.19 6.58
CA ILE A 118 26.94 28.15 6.81
C ILE A 118 26.22 27.12 5.94
N SER A 119 26.86 26.61 4.87
CA SER A 119 26.31 25.50 4.12
C SER A 119 27.37 24.65 3.43
N ILE A 120 27.06 23.37 3.28
CA ILE A 120 27.84 22.33 2.64
C ILE A 120 26.99 21.74 1.52
N LYS A 121 27.44 21.94 0.27
CA LYS A 121 26.82 21.42 -0.94
C LYS A 121 27.56 20.15 -1.36
N LEU A 122 26.95 18.99 -1.12
CA LEU A 122 27.47 17.69 -1.57
C LEU A 122 26.95 17.43 -2.99
N LEU A 123 27.84 17.37 -3.99
CA LEU A 123 27.51 17.09 -5.38
C LEU A 123 27.82 15.64 -5.72
N TYR A 124 26.91 14.95 -6.41
CA TYR A 124 27.07 13.56 -6.80
C TYR A 124 26.43 13.25 -8.16
N LYS A 125 26.93 12.22 -8.85
CA LYS A 125 26.29 11.59 -10.02
C LYS A 125 26.82 10.17 -10.25
N PRO A 126 26.15 9.29 -11.02
CA PRO A 126 26.72 8.01 -11.39
C PRO A 126 28.02 8.20 -12.18
N LYS A 127 28.98 7.30 -12.01
CA LYS A 127 30.34 7.44 -12.55
C LYS A 127 30.36 7.46 -14.07
N ASP A 128 29.61 6.56 -14.69
CA ASP A 128 29.62 6.31 -16.13
C ASP A 128 28.51 7.11 -16.87
N ASP A 129 27.89 8.07 -16.16
CA ASP A 129 26.80 8.91 -16.65
C ASP A 129 27.30 10.33 -16.96
N THR A 130 26.98 10.86 -18.14
CA THR A 130 27.37 12.22 -18.57
C THR A 130 26.43 13.32 -18.06
N SER A 131 25.34 12.95 -17.40
CA SER A 131 24.31 13.85 -16.86
C SER A 131 24.83 14.92 -15.90
N ALA A 132 23.99 15.94 -15.69
CA ALA A 132 24.21 17.00 -14.71
C ALA A 132 24.38 16.44 -13.29
N TRP A 133 25.16 17.17 -12.47
CA TRP A 133 25.39 16.79 -11.07
C TRP A 133 24.13 17.02 -10.24
N SER A 134 23.69 15.97 -9.54
CA SER A 134 22.75 16.11 -8.41
C SER A 134 23.47 16.80 -7.25
N SER A 135 22.73 17.51 -6.39
CA SER A 135 23.31 18.15 -5.21
C SER A 135 22.35 18.18 -4.02
N ILE A 136 22.89 17.89 -2.83
CA ILE A 136 22.22 18.13 -1.54
C ILE A 136 22.95 19.28 -0.85
N VAL A 137 22.21 20.15 -0.16
CA VAL A 137 22.77 21.23 0.68
C VAL A 137 22.35 20.95 2.12
N VAL A 138 23.31 21.04 3.06
CA VAL A 138 23.08 20.94 4.51
C VAL A 138 23.79 22.09 5.23
N ASP A 139 23.27 22.48 6.39
CA ASP A 139 23.76 23.65 7.14
C ASP A 139 24.76 23.28 8.27
N ASN A 140 25.00 21.98 8.49
CA ASN A 140 25.94 21.46 9.49
C ASN A 140 27.04 20.59 8.88
N SER A 141 28.11 20.33 9.64
CA SER A 141 29.25 19.48 9.24
C SER A 141 29.11 18.03 9.73
N GLU A 142 27.89 17.51 9.82
CA GLU A 142 27.62 16.13 10.22
C GLU A 142 27.76 15.17 9.03
N ASN A 143 27.59 13.87 9.29
CA ASN A 143 27.65 12.85 8.25
C ASN A 143 26.40 12.89 7.38
N ILE A 144 26.59 13.12 6.08
CA ILE A 144 25.52 13.33 5.10
C ILE A 144 25.13 11.99 4.48
N THR A 145 23.87 11.58 4.60
CA THR A 145 23.36 10.39 3.90
C THR A 145 22.86 10.77 2.52
N LEU A 146 23.60 10.36 1.48
CA LEU A 146 23.06 10.28 0.12
C LEU A 146 22.00 9.17 0.10
N MET A 147 20.82 9.47 -0.46
CA MET A 147 19.67 8.54 -0.54
C MET A 147 19.15 8.44 -1.98
N ASN A 148 18.21 7.51 -2.20
CA ASN A 148 17.58 7.26 -3.50
C ASN A 148 18.56 6.93 -4.64
N LEU A 149 19.72 6.36 -4.28
CA LEU A 149 20.73 5.90 -5.22
C LEU A 149 20.31 4.58 -5.87
N ARG A 150 20.84 4.31 -7.07
CA ARG A 150 20.68 3.00 -7.74
C ARG A 150 21.52 1.94 -7.00
N PRO A 151 21.03 0.70 -6.80
CA PRO A 151 21.84 -0.40 -6.28
C PRO A 151 23.02 -0.77 -7.19
N VAL A 152 24.07 -1.36 -6.60
CA VAL A 152 25.27 -1.87 -7.28
C VAL A 152 25.85 -0.86 -8.29
N THR A 153 25.80 0.43 -7.98
CA THR A 153 26.15 1.53 -8.89
C THR A 153 27.27 2.37 -8.29
N ALA A 154 28.28 2.67 -9.11
CA ALA A 154 29.35 3.59 -8.74
C ALA A 154 28.91 5.05 -8.93
N TYR A 155 29.15 5.88 -7.92
CA TYR A 155 28.90 7.32 -7.91
C TYR A 155 30.20 8.09 -7.70
N ILE A 156 30.35 9.21 -8.41
CA ILE A 156 31.39 10.22 -8.12
C ILE A 156 30.77 11.26 -7.19
N VAL A 157 31.47 11.62 -6.12
CA VAL A 157 31.00 12.55 -5.07
C VAL A 157 32.08 13.61 -4.78
N LYS A 158 31.68 14.88 -4.63
CA LYS A 158 32.55 15.98 -4.20
C LYS A 158 31.78 17.04 -3.41
N VAL A 159 32.50 17.96 -2.77
CA VAL A 159 31.94 18.92 -1.81
C VAL A 159 32.24 20.35 -2.22
N GLN A 160 31.35 21.28 -1.87
CA GLN A 160 31.54 22.72 -2.03
C GLN A 160 31.00 23.43 -0.77
N LEU A 161 31.70 24.45 -0.28
CA LEU A 161 31.39 25.10 1.00
C LEU A 161 30.97 26.56 0.77
N SER A 162 30.10 27.09 1.62
CA SER A 162 29.68 28.50 1.56
C SER A 162 29.81 29.18 2.92
N ARG A 163 30.25 30.44 2.90
CA ARG A 163 30.22 31.38 4.05
C ARG A 163 29.18 32.50 3.84
N PRO A 164 28.82 33.30 4.86
CA PRO A 164 27.81 34.35 4.72
C PRO A 164 28.14 35.44 3.69
N GLY A 165 27.09 35.97 3.06
CA GLY A 165 27.14 37.11 2.13
C GLY A 165 27.32 36.73 0.66
N ASP A 166 27.08 37.69 -0.23
CA ASP A 166 27.31 37.55 -1.67
C ASP A 166 28.76 37.15 -1.99
N GLY A 167 28.96 36.33 -3.02
CA GLY A 167 30.25 35.71 -3.35
C GLY A 167 30.82 34.76 -2.28
N GLY A 168 29.99 34.31 -1.32
CA GLY A 168 30.43 33.46 -0.21
C GLY A 168 30.61 31.97 -0.55
N GLU A 169 30.18 31.51 -1.72
CA GLU A 169 30.35 30.13 -2.18
C GLU A 169 31.77 29.92 -2.74
N GLY A 170 32.53 28.99 -2.15
CA GLY A 170 33.90 28.68 -2.55
C GLY A 170 34.01 27.62 -3.65
N SER A 171 35.24 27.22 -3.97
CA SER A 171 35.53 26.24 -5.01
C SER A 171 35.12 24.81 -4.62
N LYS A 172 34.73 24.02 -5.63
CA LYS A 172 34.47 22.58 -5.49
C LYS A 172 35.77 21.85 -5.14
N GLY A 173 35.72 21.03 -4.10
CA GLY A 173 36.81 20.17 -3.65
C GLY A 173 37.02 18.93 -4.53
N PRO A 174 38.02 18.09 -4.19
CA PRO A 174 38.36 16.89 -4.95
C PRO A 174 37.27 15.81 -4.90
N GLU A 175 37.35 14.88 -5.86
CA GLU A 175 36.35 13.83 -6.09
C GLU A 175 36.72 12.50 -5.41
N ALA A 176 35.69 11.80 -4.92
CA ALA A 176 35.75 10.42 -4.44
C ALA A 176 34.81 9.53 -5.27
N VAL A 177 35.12 8.24 -5.37
CA VAL A 177 34.23 7.23 -5.96
C VAL A 177 33.68 6.34 -4.86
N MET A 178 32.37 6.12 -4.86
CA MET A 178 31.64 5.34 -3.84
C MET A 178 30.65 4.40 -4.52
N VAL A 179 30.39 3.22 -3.95
CA VAL A 179 29.56 2.18 -4.60
C VAL A 179 28.48 1.68 -3.63
N THR A 180 27.23 1.66 -4.11
CA THR A 180 26.07 1.10 -3.38
C THR A 180 26.07 -0.42 -3.39
N GLU A 181 25.37 -1.02 -2.44
CA GLU A 181 25.34 -2.48 -2.25
C GLU A 181 24.15 -3.15 -2.95
N CYS A 182 23.92 -4.42 -2.61
CA CYS A 182 22.68 -5.15 -2.84
C CYS A 182 22.18 -5.68 -1.48
N LEU A 183 20.87 -5.89 -1.32
CA LEU A 183 20.32 -6.41 -0.07
C LEU A 183 20.25 -7.94 -0.12
N GLU A 184 20.60 -8.61 0.97
CA GLU A 184 20.41 -10.05 1.12
C GLU A 184 18.92 -10.35 1.43
N PRO A 185 18.30 -11.40 0.85
CA PRO A 185 16.92 -11.73 1.17
C PRO A 185 16.80 -12.19 2.63
N THR A 186 16.04 -11.49 3.45
CA THR A 186 15.83 -11.85 4.87
C THR A 186 14.71 -12.89 5.08
N VAL A 187 13.92 -13.17 4.03
CA VAL A 187 12.70 -13.97 4.10
C VAL A 187 12.98 -15.46 3.89
N LYS A 188 12.46 -16.28 4.81
CA LYS A 188 12.53 -17.75 4.79
C LYS A 188 11.30 -18.35 4.07
N PRO A 189 11.44 -19.14 3.00
CA PRO A 189 10.33 -19.87 2.40
C PRO A 189 9.75 -20.93 3.34
N VAL A 190 8.46 -21.25 3.17
CA VAL A 190 7.79 -22.33 3.91
C VAL A 190 7.21 -23.32 2.90
N ILE A 191 7.75 -24.54 2.88
CA ILE A 191 7.22 -25.65 2.07
C ILE A 191 5.83 -26.00 2.60
N GLU A 192 4.83 -26.00 1.72
CA GLU A 192 3.43 -26.30 2.09
C GLU A 192 3.09 -27.78 1.90
N GLY A 193 3.73 -28.44 0.93
CA GLY A 193 3.50 -29.84 0.63
C GLY A 193 4.35 -30.36 -0.53
N TRP A 194 4.25 -31.67 -0.74
CA TRP A 194 4.95 -32.37 -1.81
C TRP A 194 4.15 -33.61 -2.25
N SER A 195 4.42 -34.08 -3.46
CA SER A 195 3.77 -35.24 -4.07
C SER A 195 4.73 -35.94 -5.03
N ILE A 196 4.72 -37.28 -5.05
CA ILE A 196 5.44 -38.07 -6.04
C ILE A 196 4.56 -38.29 -7.26
N GLU A 197 4.97 -37.72 -8.39
CA GLU A 197 4.43 -37.99 -9.73
C GLU A 197 5.09 -39.23 -10.34
N GLU A 198 4.76 -39.56 -11.59
CA GLU A 198 5.36 -40.68 -12.31
C GLU A 198 6.90 -40.57 -12.42
N LYS A 199 7.56 -41.72 -12.59
CA LYS A 199 9.03 -41.83 -12.76
C LYS A 199 9.84 -41.22 -11.59
N ASN A 200 9.35 -41.40 -10.37
CA ASN A 200 9.94 -40.87 -9.14
C ASN A 200 10.10 -39.32 -9.14
N THR A 201 9.27 -38.60 -9.90
CA THR A 201 9.35 -37.14 -9.98
C THR A 201 8.76 -36.50 -8.73
N LEU A 202 9.60 -35.88 -7.90
CA LEU A 202 9.17 -35.08 -6.75
C LEU A 202 8.62 -33.73 -7.23
N HIS A 203 7.33 -33.50 -7.02
CA HIS A 203 6.73 -32.18 -7.11
C HIS A 203 6.59 -31.58 -5.70
N VAL A 204 7.04 -30.34 -5.53
CA VAL A 204 7.00 -29.60 -4.25
C VAL A 204 6.42 -28.21 -4.47
N ASN A 205 5.66 -27.72 -3.49
CA ASN A 205 5.14 -26.35 -3.44
C ASN A 205 5.48 -25.64 -2.11
N TRP A 206 5.57 -24.32 -2.16
CA TRP A 206 5.96 -23.48 -1.03
C TRP A 206 5.29 -22.11 -1.08
N LYS A 207 5.26 -21.40 0.04
CA LYS A 207 4.82 -20.00 0.14
C LYS A 207 5.89 -19.10 0.75
N LEU A 208 5.73 -17.79 0.54
CA LEU A 208 6.45 -16.77 1.29
C LEU A 208 5.61 -16.28 2.48
N PRO A 209 6.13 -16.25 3.72
CA PRO A 209 5.40 -15.73 4.88
C PRO A 209 5.14 -14.21 4.88
N SER A 210 5.69 -13.45 3.93
CA SER A 210 5.61 -11.98 3.89
C SER A 210 5.87 -11.46 2.47
N ASN A 211 5.26 -10.32 2.12
CA ASN A 211 5.16 -9.84 0.73
C ASN A 211 6.14 -8.69 0.37
N HIS A 212 7.15 -8.41 1.21
CA HIS A 212 8.04 -7.26 1.06
C HIS A 212 9.51 -7.54 1.43
N GLU A 213 10.22 -8.19 0.51
CA GLU A 213 11.62 -7.88 0.16
C GLU A 213 11.74 -8.05 -1.36
N PRO A 214 12.63 -7.34 -2.08
CA PRO A 214 12.79 -7.57 -3.51
C PRO A 214 13.47 -8.94 -3.71
N ALA A 215 12.80 -9.84 -4.43
CA ALA A 215 13.26 -11.19 -4.68
C ALA A 215 13.16 -11.51 -6.18
N HIS A 216 14.21 -12.12 -6.75
CA HIS A 216 14.23 -12.47 -8.17
C HIS A 216 13.61 -13.84 -8.43
N GLY A 217 13.73 -14.76 -7.48
CA GLY A 217 13.22 -16.13 -7.61
C GLY A 217 13.64 -17.03 -6.47
N PHE A 218 13.61 -18.34 -6.73
CA PHE A 218 13.93 -19.38 -5.77
C PHE A 218 15.06 -20.28 -6.25
N ILE A 219 15.78 -20.87 -5.30
CA ILE A 219 16.67 -22.02 -5.54
C ILE A 219 16.18 -23.16 -4.64
N VAL A 220 15.92 -24.32 -5.24
CA VAL A 220 15.52 -25.54 -4.55
C VAL A 220 16.73 -26.46 -4.45
N HIS A 221 17.10 -26.84 -3.23
CA HIS A 221 18.14 -27.82 -2.96
C HIS A 221 17.53 -29.15 -2.54
N LEU A 222 17.99 -30.24 -3.18
CA LEU A 222 17.72 -31.61 -2.76
C LEU A 222 19.02 -32.27 -2.30
N PHE A 223 19.04 -32.77 -1.07
CA PHE A 223 20.18 -33.40 -0.41
C PHE A 223 19.95 -34.91 -0.21
N ASP A 224 21.01 -35.71 -0.26
CA ASP A 224 20.96 -37.11 0.19
C ASP A 224 20.94 -37.24 1.73
N SER A 225 20.79 -38.47 2.22
CA SER A 225 20.86 -38.79 3.66
C SER A 225 22.21 -38.51 4.33
N ALA A 226 23.27 -38.24 3.55
CA ALA A 226 24.58 -37.78 4.01
C ALA A 226 24.75 -36.24 3.89
N LYS A 227 23.67 -35.51 3.61
CA LYS A 227 23.61 -34.05 3.39
C LYS A 227 24.44 -33.55 2.20
N ARG A 228 24.69 -34.39 1.19
CA ARG A 228 25.32 -33.98 -0.07
C ARG A 228 24.28 -33.45 -1.03
N LEU A 229 24.55 -32.33 -1.69
CA LEU A 229 23.66 -31.77 -2.71
C LEU A 229 23.57 -32.73 -3.91
N VAL A 230 22.37 -33.22 -4.20
CA VAL A 230 22.05 -34.13 -5.33
C VAL A 230 21.48 -33.34 -6.51
N CYS A 231 20.64 -32.35 -6.23
CA CYS A 231 20.05 -31.48 -7.26
C CYS A 231 19.93 -30.05 -6.73
N GLU A 232 20.32 -29.09 -7.58
CA GLU A 232 20.00 -27.67 -7.44
C GLU A 232 19.06 -27.30 -8.58
N LYS A 233 17.96 -26.60 -8.29
CA LYS A 233 17.03 -26.12 -9.30
C LYS A 233 16.67 -24.65 -9.08
N ASN A 234 17.14 -23.81 -10.00
CA ASN A 234 16.85 -22.38 -10.03
C ASN A 234 15.47 -22.13 -10.71
N ILE A 235 14.67 -21.26 -10.08
CA ILE A 235 13.33 -20.85 -10.49
C ILE A 235 13.35 -19.32 -10.63
N THR A 236 13.48 -18.83 -11.87
CA THR A 236 13.81 -17.42 -12.16
C THR A 236 12.60 -16.46 -12.12
N SER A 237 11.58 -16.75 -11.31
CA SER A 237 10.45 -15.86 -11.08
C SER A 237 9.87 -16.07 -9.68
N ILE A 238 9.69 -14.96 -8.95
CA ILE A 238 9.07 -14.94 -7.63
C ILE A 238 7.59 -15.39 -7.63
N SER A 239 6.93 -15.37 -8.79
CA SER A 239 5.55 -15.87 -8.95
C SER A 239 5.43 -17.39 -9.07
N VAL A 240 6.54 -18.12 -9.26
CA VAL A 240 6.54 -19.58 -9.44
C VAL A 240 6.86 -20.25 -8.10
N LEU A 241 5.79 -20.70 -7.44
CA LEU A 241 5.79 -21.25 -6.08
C LEU A 241 5.86 -22.80 -6.03
N SER A 242 6.36 -23.42 -7.09
CA SER A 242 6.54 -24.88 -7.14
C SER A 242 7.68 -25.32 -8.06
N ALA A 243 8.17 -26.54 -7.86
CA ALA A 243 9.18 -27.18 -8.70
C ALA A 243 8.89 -28.68 -8.87
N ARG A 244 9.39 -29.24 -9.98
CA ARG A 244 9.45 -30.69 -10.23
C ARG A 244 10.90 -31.13 -10.39
N ILE A 245 11.30 -32.19 -9.68
CA ILE A 245 12.64 -32.79 -9.69
C ILE A 245 12.49 -34.26 -10.08
N GLY A 246 13.01 -34.66 -11.23
CA GLY A 246 12.92 -36.02 -11.77
C GLY A 246 14.05 -36.95 -11.31
N ASP A 247 14.02 -38.18 -11.82
CA ASP A 247 15.13 -39.14 -11.81
C ASP A 247 15.68 -39.51 -10.42
N LEU A 248 14.82 -39.48 -9.39
CA LEU A 248 15.20 -39.78 -8.00
C LEU A 248 15.23 -41.29 -7.72
N GLU A 249 16.10 -41.70 -6.79
CA GLU A 249 16.25 -43.10 -6.37
C GLU A 249 15.08 -43.54 -5.49
N PHE A 250 14.54 -44.73 -5.78
CA PHE A 250 13.42 -45.33 -5.05
C PHE A 250 13.79 -45.69 -3.60
N ASN A 251 12.85 -45.51 -2.66
CA ASN A 251 13.00 -45.82 -1.23
C ASN A 251 14.21 -45.14 -0.56
N LYS A 252 14.66 -44.01 -1.12
CA LYS A 252 15.69 -43.15 -0.54
C LYS A 252 15.03 -41.96 0.17
N GLU A 253 15.57 -41.61 1.33
CA GLU A 253 15.23 -40.35 2.00
C GLU A 253 16.10 -39.23 1.43
N TYR A 254 15.46 -38.13 1.06
CA TYR A 254 16.11 -36.88 0.67
C TYR A 254 15.72 -35.76 1.63
N GLY A 255 16.65 -34.84 1.87
CA GLY A 255 16.38 -33.55 2.50
C GLY A 255 16.06 -32.50 1.45
N LEU A 256 15.06 -31.66 1.69
CA LEU A 256 14.55 -30.66 0.76
C LEU A 256 14.53 -29.28 1.41
N GLU A 257 15.20 -28.31 0.79
CA GLU A 257 15.23 -26.91 1.23
C GLU A 257 14.92 -25.98 0.04
N VAL A 258 14.23 -24.88 0.32
CA VAL A 258 13.97 -23.80 -0.65
C VAL A 258 14.54 -22.50 -0.10
N LEU A 259 15.30 -21.79 -0.93
CA LEU A 259 15.91 -20.50 -0.64
C LEU A 259 15.33 -19.43 -1.57
N VAL A 260 15.16 -18.21 -1.06
CA VAL A 260 14.95 -17.02 -1.91
C VAL A 260 16.31 -16.54 -2.42
N TYR A 261 16.39 -15.99 -3.63
CA TYR A 261 17.57 -15.24 -4.05
C TYR A 261 17.23 -13.83 -4.56
N HIS A 262 18.16 -12.89 -4.34
CA HIS A 262 18.12 -11.55 -4.91
C HIS A 262 19.51 -11.19 -5.44
N CYS A 263 19.61 -10.92 -6.75
CA CYS A 263 20.89 -10.72 -7.44
C CYS A 263 21.83 -11.91 -7.21
N THR A 264 22.87 -11.74 -6.39
CA THR A 264 23.85 -12.77 -6.03
C THR A 264 23.71 -13.31 -4.61
N SER A 265 22.79 -12.77 -3.81
CA SER A 265 22.63 -13.13 -2.39
C SER A 265 21.49 -14.13 -2.19
N LEU A 266 21.76 -15.16 -1.39
CA LEU A 266 20.79 -16.17 -0.98
C LEU A 266 20.20 -15.78 0.38
N GLY A 267 18.90 -16.02 0.56
CA GLY A 267 18.22 -15.87 1.84
C GLY A 267 18.31 -17.11 2.73
N PRO A 268 17.75 -17.05 3.95
CA PRO A 268 17.73 -18.20 4.85
C PRO A 268 16.92 -19.35 4.22
N PRO A 269 17.43 -20.61 4.25
CA PRO A 269 16.72 -21.75 3.73
C PRO A 269 15.45 -22.05 4.54
N SER A 270 14.44 -22.61 3.88
CA SER A 270 13.26 -23.19 4.53
C SER A 270 13.66 -24.23 5.59
N ASP A 271 12.72 -24.60 6.45
CA ASP A 271 12.94 -25.78 7.29
C ASP A 271 13.15 -27.03 6.43
N LEU A 272 14.16 -27.82 6.80
CA LEU A 272 14.60 -29.01 6.07
C LEU A 272 13.49 -30.07 6.06
N TYR A 273 12.79 -30.19 4.93
CA TYR A 273 11.74 -31.19 4.76
C TYR A 273 12.36 -32.54 4.39
N LYS A 274 12.04 -33.58 5.15
CA LYS A 274 12.39 -34.97 4.77
C LYS A 274 11.32 -35.53 3.86
N VAL A 275 11.73 -36.01 2.68
CA VAL A 275 10.86 -36.67 1.72
C VAL A 275 11.41 -38.06 1.41
N MET A 276 10.54 -39.08 1.39
CA MET A 276 10.91 -40.45 1.07
C MET A 276 10.27 -40.82 -0.27
N ILE A 277 11.09 -41.25 -1.23
CA ILE A 277 10.63 -41.52 -2.62
C ILE A 277 9.94 -42.88 -2.70
N ASN A 278 8.72 -42.90 -2.16
CA ASN A 278 7.80 -44.02 -2.23
C ASN A 278 6.84 -43.78 -3.38
N SER A 279 7.15 -44.36 -4.55
CA SER A 279 6.26 -44.34 -5.70
C SER A 279 4.94 -45.05 -5.39
N LYS A 280 3.84 -44.60 -6.01
CA LYS A 280 2.61 -45.39 -6.06
C LYS A 280 2.93 -46.75 -6.70
N GLY A 281 2.29 -47.82 -6.23
CA GLY A 281 2.43 -49.13 -6.86
C GLY A 281 1.92 -49.12 -8.31
N PRO A 282 2.25 -50.16 -9.10
CA PRO A 282 1.79 -50.27 -10.47
C PRO A 282 0.27 -50.09 -10.62
N SER A 283 -0.16 -49.55 -11.76
CA SER A 283 -1.60 -49.51 -12.09
C SER A 283 -2.19 -50.92 -12.12
N SER A 284 -3.51 -51.03 -12.04
CA SER A 284 -4.16 -52.34 -12.14
C SER A 284 -3.81 -53.08 -13.45
N PRO A 285 -3.64 -54.42 -13.42
CA PRO A 285 -3.50 -55.24 -14.62
C PRO A 285 -4.74 -55.12 -15.52
N ARG A 286 -4.50 -54.99 -16.83
CA ARG A 286 -5.56 -54.70 -17.80
C ARG A 286 -6.11 -56.00 -18.40
N LEU A 287 -7.38 -55.97 -18.83
CA LEU A 287 -8.02 -57.05 -19.58
C LEU A 287 -7.83 -58.45 -18.95
N LEU A 288 -8.11 -58.57 -17.65
CA LEU A 288 -8.21 -59.88 -16.98
C LEU A 288 -9.32 -60.71 -17.63
N SER A 289 -9.02 -61.96 -17.97
CA SER A 289 -9.96 -63.00 -18.39
C SER A 289 -9.74 -64.28 -17.57
N ALA A 290 -10.77 -65.12 -17.50
CA ALA A 290 -10.76 -66.39 -16.79
C ALA A 290 -11.46 -67.45 -17.65
N GLU A 291 -10.73 -68.50 -18.01
CA GLU A 291 -11.12 -69.58 -18.92
C GLU A 291 -11.14 -70.91 -18.16
N SER A 292 -12.29 -71.56 -18.07
CA SER A 292 -12.40 -72.87 -17.39
C SER A 292 -11.83 -73.98 -18.27
N MET A 293 -10.79 -74.67 -17.78
CA MET A 293 -10.12 -75.76 -18.52
C MET A 293 -10.66 -77.15 -18.14
N SER A 294 -11.12 -77.32 -16.90
CA SER A 294 -11.73 -78.56 -16.43
C SER A 294 -12.77 -78.29 -15.33
N ASP A 295 -13.23 -79.37 -14.69
CA ASP A 295 -13.94 -79.39 -13.41
C ASP A 295 -13.14 -78.80 -12.24
N THR A 296 -11.82 -78.79 -12.34
CA THR A 296 -10.89 -78.56 -11.23
C THR A 296 -9.86 -77.47 -11.51
N VAL A 297 -9.83 -76.93 -12.73
CA VAL A 297 -8.80 -75.99 -13.23
C VAL A 297 -9.41 -74.82 -14.00
N ILE A 298 -8.99 -73.61 -13.64
CA ILE A 298 -9.28 -72.36 -14.37
C ILE A 298 -7.94 -71.70 -14.75
N LYS A 299 -7.84 -71.25 -16.00
CA LYS A 299 -6.71 -70.46 -16.51
C LYS A 299 -7.08 -68.99 -16.48
N LEU A 300 -6.29 -68.19 -15.80
CA LEU A 300 -6.37 -66.73 -15.81
C LEU A 300 -5.38 -66.17 -16.81
N SER A 301 -5.78 -65.15 -17.58
CA SER A 301 -4.88 -64.39 -18.46
C SER A 301 -5.15 -62.89 -18.30
N TRP A 302 -4.13 -62.05 -18.45
CA TRP A 302 -4.27 -60.60 -18.39
C TRP A 302 -3.21 -59.93 -19.28
N GLN A 303 -3.30 -58.61 -19.40
CA GLN A 303 -2.26 -57.76 -19.97
C GLN A 303 -1.54 -56.98 -18.87
N VAL A 304 -0.30 -56.58 -19.16
CA VAL A 304 0.49 -55.76 -18.26
C VAL A 304 -0.24 -54.45 -17.90
N PRO A 305 -0.09 -53.97 -16.66
CA PRO A 305 -0.38 -52.59 -16.26
C PRO A 305 0.08 -51.57 -17.30
N GLU A 306 -0.71 -50.51 -17.47
CA GLU A 306 -0.34 -49.37 -18.31
C GLU A 306 0.86 -48.62 -17.72
N TYR A 307 0.91 -48.55 -16.39
CA TYR A 307 1.99 -47.92 -15.63
C TYR A 307 2.66 -48.97 -14.71
N PRO A 308 3.66 -49.73 -15.21
CA PRO A 308 4.28 -50.84 -14.49
C PRO A 308 5.29 -50.43 -13.39
N ASN A 309 5.44 -49.11 -13.14
CA ASN A 309 6.21 -48.48 -12.05
C ASN A 309 7.47 -49.24 -11.60
N GLY A 310 8.57 -49.07 -12.36
CA GLY A 310 9.89 -49.64 -12.06
C GLY A 310 10.13 -51.06 -12.58
N GLY A 311 9.08 -51.76 -13.02
CA GLY A 311 9.15 -53.15 -13.48
C GLY A 311 8.48 -54.09 -12.49
N ILE A 312 7.78 -55.09 -13.01
CA ILE A 312 6.93 -55.98 -12.21
C ILE A 312 7.77 -57.17 -11.76
N THR A 313 7.77 -57.45 -10.46
CA THR A 313 8.49 -58.57 -9.85
C THR A 313 7.64 -59.85 -9.88
N LYS A 314 6.33 -59.71 -9.65
CA LYS A 314 5.32 -60.76 -9.75
C LYS A 314 3.92 -60.15 -9.85
N TYR A 315 2.92 -60.96 -10.18
CA TYR A 315 1.51 -60.65 -9.94
C TYR A 315 0.99 -61.42 -8.72
N ILE A 316 -0.02 -60.88 -8.06
CA ILE A 316 -0.72 -61.51 -6.96
C ILE A 316 -2.17 -61.68 -7.39
N VAL A 317 -2.63 -62.93 -7.46
CA VAL A 317 -4.00 -63.33 -7.77
C VAL A 317 -4.76 -63.54 -6.47
N GLU A 318 -5.93 -62.91 -6.32
CA GLU A 318 -6.93 -63.30 -5.33
C GLU A 318 -7.88 -64.36 -5.91
N LEU A 319 -8.23 -65.35 -5.08
CA LEU A 319 -9.24 -66.38 -5.33
C LEU A 319 -10.28 -66.34 -4.21
N GLN A 320 -11.56 -66.19 -4.54
CA GLN A 320 -12.66 -66.35 -3.58
C GLN A 320 -13.82 -67.17 -4.16
N GLN A 321 -14.37 -68.11 -3.39
CA GLN A 321 -15.57 -68.87 -3.78
C GLN A 321 -16.83 -68.00 -3.64
N VAL A 322 -17.59 -67.83 -4.72
CA VAL A 322 -18.80 -67.00 -4.70
C VAL A 322 -19.91 -67.73 -3.93
N GLY A 323 -20.27 -67.19 -2.77
CA GLY A 323 -21.28 -67.78 -1.86
C GLY A 323 -20.70 -68.72 -0.79
N GLY A 324 -19.38 -68.89 -0.73
CA GLY A 324 -18.71 -69.56 0.39
C GLY A 324 -18.48 -68.60 1.58
N THR A 325 -18.28 -69.16 2.77
CA THR A 325 -17.85 -68.44 3.98
C THR A 325 -16.31 -68.39 4.14
N SER A 326 -15.56 -68.82 3.13
CA SER A 326 -14.09 -68.85 3.14
C SER A 326 -13.47 -67.47 2.92
N GLU A 327 -12.38 -67.22 3.65
CA GLU A 327 -11.51 -66.06 3.42
C GLU A 327 -10.86 -66.11 2.03
N PRO A 328 -10.59 -64.95 1.40
CA PRO A 328 -9.93 -64.90 0.10
C PRO A 328 -8.50 -65.45 0.18
N GLN A 329 -8.15 -66.33 -0.76
CA GLN A 329 -6.83 -66.91 -0.90
C GLN A 329 -5.98 -66.12 -1.90
N TRP A 330 -4.66 -66.14 -1.72
CA TRP A 330 -3.72 -65.39 -2.56
C TRP A 330 -2.70 -66.33 -3.19
N ILE A 331 -2.46 -66.18 -4.50
CA ILE A 331 -1.52 -66.98 -5.28
C ILE A 331 -0.60 -66.03 -6.07
N ASP A 332 0.71 -66.18 -5.90
CA ASP A 332 1.72 -65.41 -6.63
C ASP A 332 2.02 -66.02 -8.01
N THR A 333 2.43 -65.19 -8.98
CA THR A 333 3.18 -65.66 -10.16
C THR A 333 4.66 -65.86 -9.81
N ASP A 334 5.32 -66.74 -10.55
CA ASP A 334 6.72 -67.10 -10.34
C ASP A 334 7.67 -66.06 -10.98
N SER A 335 7.14 -65.26 -11.92
CA SER A 335 7.78 -64.06 -12.48
C SER A 335 6.76 -62.97 -12.83
N GLY A 336 7.20 -61.70 -12.82
CA GLY A 336 6.44 -60.56 -13.33
C GLY A 336 6.34 -60.49 -14.86
N ALA A 337 7.04 -61.38 -15.58
CA ALA A 337 6.83 -61.61 -17.01
C ALA A 337 5.60 -62.49 -17.30
N GLU A 338 5.07 -63.21 -16.32
CA GLU A 338 3.93 -64.11 -16.48
C GLU A 338 2.62 -63.33 -16.43
N THR A 339 2.00 -63.10 -17.59
CA THR A 339 0.67 -62.46 -17.68
C THR A 339 -0.48 -63.49 -17.75
N ASN A 340 -0.24 -64.70 -17.24
CA ASN A 340 -1.25 -65.74 -17.06
C ASN A 340 -0.85 -66.64 -15.87
N LYS A 341 -1.83 -67.30 -15.26
CA LYS A 341 -1.60 -68.34 -14.23
C LYS A 341 -2.71 -69.39 -14.33
N ILE A 342 -2.34 -70.66 -14.19
CA ILE A 342 -3.29 -71.77 -14.10
C ILE A 342 -3.57 -72.03 -12.60
N VAL A 343 -4.83 -71.96 -12.20
CA VAL A 343 -5.31 -72.21 -10.84
C VAL A 343 -6.03 -73.56 -10.83
N GLY A 344 -5.42 -74.57 -10.22
CA GLY A 344 -5.97 -75.91 -10.04
C GLY A 344 -6.41 -76.20 -8.60
N GLY A 345 -7.02 -77.36 -8.38
CA GLY A 345 -7.53 -77.75 -7.06
C GLY A 345 -8.86 -77.08 -6.69
N LEU A 346 -9.59 -76.57 -7.69
CA LEU A 346 -10.90 -75.95 -7.51
C LEU A 346 -12.01 -77.01 -7.45
N ASN A 347 -13.13 -76.69 -6.80
CA ASN A 347 -14.30 -77.57 -6.74
C ASN A 347 -15.05 -77.58 -8.09
N ALA A 348 -15.60 -78.73 -8.49
CA ALA A 348 -16.46 -78.85 -9.67
C ALA A 348 -17.73 -78.00 -9.57
N SER A 349 -18.31 -77.64 -10.70
CA SER A 349 -19.57 -76.87 -10.79
C SER A 349 -19.62 -75.57 -9.95
N THR A 350 -18.49 -74.98 -9.58
CA THR A 350 -18.38 -73.91 -8.57
C THR A 350 -17.92 -72.60 -9.20
N THR A 351 -18.60 -71.50 -8.84
CA THR A 351 -18.25 -70.15 -9.30
C THR A 351 -17.21 -69.53 -8.38
N TYR A 352 -16.07 -69.13 -8.95
CA TYR A 352 -15.01 -68.40 -8.27
C TYR A 352 -14.91 -66.97 -8.82
N GLN A 353 -14.56 -66.04 -7.94
CA GLN A 353 -14.22 -64.66 -8.26
C GLN A 353 -12.71 -64.48 -8.13
N PHE A 354 -12.13 -63.78 -9.10
CA PHE A 354 -10.71 -63.53 -9.23
C PHE A 354 -10.45 -62.04 -9.42
N ARG A 355 -9.41 -61.50 -8.78
CA ARG A 355 -8.81 -60.20 -9.14
C ARG A 355 -7.30 -60.32 -9.07
N VAL A 356 -6.59 -59.55 -9.88
CA VAL A 356 -5.13 -59.61 -9.96
C VAL A 356 -4.56 -58.22 -9.73
N ARG A 357 -3.45 -58.12 -8.99
CA ARG A 357 -2.61 -56.90 -8.93
C ARG A 357 -1.19 -57.21 -9.38
N ALA A 358 -0.53 -56.24 -9.98
CA ALA A 358 0.91 -56.30 -10.16
C ALA A 358 1.62 -55.90 -8.86
N ASN A 359 2.84 -56.40 -8.67
CA ASN A 359 3.73 -56.02 -7.58
C ASN A 359 5.08 -55.61 -8.18
N SER A 360 5.61 -54.45 -7.81
CA SER A 360 6.99 -54.05 -8.16
C SER A 360 7.88 -54.16 -6.93
N HIS A 361 8.37 -53.05 -6.39
CA HIS A 361 8.89 -52.96 -5.03
C HIS A 361 7.78 -52.73 -3.98
N VAL A 362 6.60 -52.27 -4.42
CA VAL A 362 5.38 -52.15 -3.62
C VAL A 362 4.18 -52.76 -4.36
N PRO A 363 3.11 -53.17 -3.66
CA PRO A 363 1.91 -53.70 -4.30
C PRO A 363 1.14 -52.63 -5.08
N GLY A 364 0.71 -52.97 -6.29
CA GLY A 364 -0.14 -52.15 -7.14
C GLY A 364 -1.64 -52.29 -6.86
N GLU A 365 -2.43 -51.61 -7.68
CA GLU A 365 -3.89 -51.63 -7.60
C GLU A 365 -4.48 -52.97 -8.09
N TRP A 366 -5.66 -53.31 -7.58
CA TRP A 366 -6.42 -54.48 -8.00
C TRP A 366 -7.12 -54.24 -9.34
N SER A 367 -7.09 -55.24 -10.21
CA SER A 367 -7.98 -55.31 -11.37
C SER A 367 -9.45 -55.32 -10.95
N GLN A 368 -10.33 -55.00 -11.90
CA GLN A 368 -11.74 -55.34 -11.76
C GLN A 368 -11.90 -56.87 -11.56
N PRO A 369 -12.86 -57.32 -10.74
CA PRO A 369 -13.04 -58.73 -10.44
C PRO A 369 -13.74 -59.46 -11.60
N VAL A 370 -13.19 -60.60 -12.01
CA VAL A 370 -13.74 -61.49 -13.02
C VAL A 370 -14.29 -62.74 -12.34
N LYS A 371 -15.39 -63.30 -12.86
CA LYS A 371 -15.98 -64.54 -12.36
C LYS A 371 -15.91 -65.63 -13.42
N ALA A 372 -15.49 -66.81 -13.02
CA ALA A 372 -15.54 -68.02 -13.84
C ALA A 372 -16.10 -69.18 -13.01
N LYS A 373 -16.83 -70.08 -13.68
CA LYS A 373 -17.38 -71.29 -13.08
C LYS A 373 -16.58 -72.48 -13.62
N THR A 374 -16.05 -73.32 -12.74
CA THR A 374 -15.47 -74.60 -13.15
C THR A 374 -16.49 -75.42 -13.94
N LEU A 375 -16.01 -76.29 -14.83
CA LEU A 375 -16.90 -77.17 -15.57
C LEU A 375 -17.62 -78.13 -14.59
N GLY A 376 -18.77 -78.64 -15.01
CA GLY A 376 -19.53 -79.60 -14.23
C GLY A 376 -19.28 -81.02 -14.71
N ASP A 377 -19.12 -81.93 -13.76
CA ASP A 377 -19.70 -83.26 -13.86
C ASP A 377 -21.21 -83.11 -14.11
N GLY A 378 -21.66 -83.53 -15.29
CA GLY A 378 -22.84 -82.92 -15.92
C GLY A 378 -24.20 -83.33 -15.33
N ALA A 379 -24.92 -82.38 -14.76
CA ALA A 379 -26.37 -82.45 -14.56
C ALA A 379 -27.06 -81.06 -14.64
N LEU A 380 -28.34 -81.04 -15.05
CA LEU A 380 -29.18 -79.84 -15.21
C LEU A 380 -30.21 -79.73 -14.07
N SER A 381 -30.49 -78.52 -13.57
CA SER A 381 -31.82 -78.05 -13.12
C SER A 381 -31.79 -76.57 -12.66
N VAL A 382 -32.96 -75.99 -12.36
CA VAL A 382 -33.17 -74.55 -12.10
C VAL A 382 -33.95 -74.33 -10.75
N PRO A 383 -34.75 -73.27 -10.43
CA PRO A 383 -34.71 -72.57 -9.12
C PRO A 383 -36.03 -72.78 -8.29
N PRO A 384 -36.67 -71.84 -7.52
CA PRO A 384 -36.29 -70.55 -6.86
C PRO A 384 -36.89 -70.28 -5.42
N SER A 385 -36.61 -69.09 -4.85
CA SER A 385 -37.55 -68.13 -4.19
C SER A 385 -37.98 -68.12 -2.67
N LEU A 386 -37.97 -66.89 -2.11
CA LEU A 386 -38.94 -66.15 -1.24
C LEU A 386 -39.22 -66.40 0.29
N GLY A 387 -39.45 -65.28 1.01
CA GLY A 387 -40.29 -65.12 2.23
C GLY A 387 -39.57 -64.98 3.59
N SER A 388 -40.08 -64.28 4.64
CA SER A 388 -41.21 -63.33 4.81
C SER A 388 -41.15 -62.55 6.18
N GLN A 389 -42.19 -61.78 6.56
CA GLN A 389 -42.31 -60.83 7.71
C GLN A 389 -42.77 -61.53 9.04
N SER A 390 -43.25 -60.94 10.17
CA SER A 390 -43.74 -59.58 10.62
C SER A 390 -43.96 -59.50 12.18
N ASN A 391 -44.10 -58.28 12.75
CA ASN A 391 -44.93 -57.87 13.94
C ASN A 391 -44.66 -58.54 15.35
N GLU A 392 -45.17 -58.16 16.55
CA GLU A 392 -46.07 -57.12 17.17
C GLU A 392 -45.88 -57.10 18.74
N GLN A 393 -46.51 -56.35 19.70
CA GLN A 393 -47.51 -55.25 19.83
C GLN A 393 -47.42 -54.54 21.24
N ALA A 394 -47.98 -53.32 21.38
CA ALA A 394 -48.45 -52.47 22.52
C ALA A 394 -48.18 -52.70 24.04
N GLY A 395 -48.24 -51.58 24.80
CA GLY A 395 -48.57 -51.50 26.25
C GLY A 395 -48.35 -50.12 26.91
N ILE A 396 -49.37 -49.49 27.50
CA ILE A 396 -49.31 -48.19 28.24
C ILE A 396 -50.28 -48.23 29.44
N ASP A 397 -49.92 -47.59 30.58
CA ASP A 397 -50.80 -47.44 31.76
C ASP A 397 -50.77 -46.00 32.35
N GLN A 398 -51.78 -45.64 33.14
CA GLN A 398 -52.11 -44.25 33.53
C GLN A 398 -51.77 -43.92 35.00
N GLN A 399 -50.69 -43.17 35.24
CA GLN A 399 -50.44 -42.51 36.55
C GLN A 399 -49.96 -41.05 36.49
N LEU A 400 -49.80 -40.46 35.30
CA LEU A 400 -49.09 -39.17 35.15
C LEU A 400 -49.96 -37.91 35.30
N LEU A 401 -51.29 -38.01 35.22
CA LEU A 401 -52.17 -36.86 34.96
C LEU A 401 -52.31 -35.87 36.14
N LEU A 402 -52.06 -36.30 37.37
CA LEU A 402 -52.22 -35.46 38.58
C LEU A 402 -50.97 -34.64 38.95
N ALA A 403 -49.80 -34.93 38.37
CA ALA A 403 -48.54 -34.25 38.72
C ALA A 403 -48.38 -32.86 38.04
N ILE A 404 -49.08 -32.63 36.93
CA ILE A 404 -48.78 -31.52 35.99
C ILE A 404 -49.28 -30.16 36.50
N VAL A 405 -50.38 -30.13 37.26
CA VAL A 405 -51.06 -28.87 37.66
C VAL A 405 -50.28 -28.07 38.72
N GLY A 406 -49.40 -28.71 39.49
CA GLY A 406 -48.67 -28.06 40.59
C GLY A 406 -47.45 -27.23 40.18
N SER A 407 -46.79 -27.56 39.07
CA SER A 407 -45.49 -26.96 38.72
C SER A 407 -45.60 -25.60 38.02
N VAL A 408 -46.61 -25.42 37.17
CA VAL A 408 -46.77 -24.25 36.28
C VAL A 408 -46.93 -22.93 37.05
N SER A 409 -47.61 -22.96 38.20
CA SER A 409 -47.86 -21.76 39.02
C SER A 409 -46.58 -21.19 39.63
N VAL A 410 -45.61 -22.04 39.98
CA VAL A 410 -44.36 -21.62 40.61
C VAL A 410 -43.40 -21.05 39.57
N THR A 411 -43.31 -21.66 38.37
CA THR A 411 -42.45 -21.19 37.29
C THR A 411 -42.90 -19.82 36.73
N CYS A 412 -44.20 -19.55 36.67
CA CYS A 412 -44.70 -18.23 36.24
C CYS A 412 -44.23 -17.08 37.16
N LEU A 413 -44.27 -17.28 38.48
CA LEU A 413 -43.88 -16.24 39.45
C LEU A 413 -42.36 -15.98 39.46
N THR A 414 -41.53 -17.01 39.30
CA THR A 414 -40.07 -16.82 39.22
C THR A 414 -39.65 -16.12 37.92
N ILE A 415 -40.31 -16.41 36.79
CA ILE A 415 -40.09 -15.69 35.52
C ILE A 415 -40.47 -14.21 35.64
N LEU A 416 -41.59 -13.89 36.29
CA LEU A 416 -42.03 -12.49 36.47
C LEU A 416 -41.01 -11.66 37.28
N PHE A 417 -40.47 -12.23 38.37
CA PHE A 417 -39.42 -11.57 39.17
C PHE A 417 -38.10 -11.41 38.39
N ALA A 418 -37.71 -12.40 37.59
CA ALA A 418 -36.52 -12.29 36.74
C ALA A 418 -36.66 -11.17 35.69
N LEU A 419 -37.83 -11.02 35.08
CA LEU A 419 -38.12 -9.95 34.12
C LEU A 419 -38.10 -8.55 34.78
N LEU A 420 -38.61 -8.42 36.02
CA LEU A 420 -38.52 -7.17 36.79
C LEU A 420 -37.07 -6.82 37.16
N ALA A 421 -36.25 -7.79 37.56
CA ALA A 421 -34.83 -7.58 37.82
C ALA A 421 -34.09 -7.13 36.54
N LEU A 422 -34.34 -7.79 35.41
CA LEU A 422 -33.79 -7.41 34.10
C LEU A 422 -34.22 -6.00 33.67
N PHE A 423 -35.46 -5.58 33.95
CA PHE A 423 -35.95 -4.23 33.67
C PHE A 423 -35.21 -3.15 34.49
N LEU A 424 -34.98 -3.41 35.78
CA LEU A 424 -34.22 -2.51 36.65
C LEU A 424 -32.74 -2.40 36.23
N ILE A 425 -32.12 -3.52 35.85
CA ILE A 425 -30.75 -3.55 35.27
C ILE A 425 -30.72 -2.75 33.95
N LYS A 426 -31.71 -2.94 33.07
CA LYS A 426 -31.81 -2.23 31.79
C LYS A 426 -31.96 -0.71 31.96
N LYS A 427 -32.64 -0.24 33.02
CA LYS A 427 -32.74 1.19 33.33
C LYS A 427 -31.39 1.82 33.69
N ASN A 428 -30.54 1.13 34.45
CA ASN A 428 -29.19 1.62 34.78
C ASN A 428 -28.19 1.50 33.60
N PHE A 429 -28.53 0.76 32.54
CA PHE A 429 -27.71 0.65 31.32
C PHE A 429 -27.91 1.78 30.30
N PHE A 430 -28.88 2.69 30.49
CA PHE A 430 -29.26 3.67 29.45
C PHE A 430 -28.24 4.82 29.20
N HIS A 431 -27.07 4.78 29.87
CA HIS A 431 -25.92 5.65 29.61
C HIS A 431 -24.61 4.86 29.37
N ARG A 432 -24.71 3.60 28.93
CA ARG A 432 -23.57 2.69 28.75
C ARG A 432 -22.71 3.03 27.53
N ARG A 433 -21.82 4.02 27.68
CA ARG A 433 -20.61 4.11 26.85
C ARG A 433 -19.72 2.90 27.14
N ARG A 434 -19.24 2.20 26.11
CA ARG A 434 -18.12 1.25 26.25
C ARG A 434 -16.79 1.99 26.04
N THR A 435 -15.77 1.55 26.76
CA THR A 435 -14.39 2.03 26.69
C THR A 435 -13.53 0.98 26.01
N PHE A 436 -13.00 1.28 24.82
CA PHE A 436 -12.10 0.38 24.09
C PHE A 436 -10.65 0.84 24.21
N THR A 437 -9.76 -0.07 24.63
CA THR A 437 -8.31 0.15 24.75
C THR A 437 -7.57 -0.78 23.78
N TYR A 438 -7.20 -0.26 22.62
CA TYR A 438 -6.30 -0.93 21.70
C TYR A 438 -4.84 -0.67 22.09
N GLN A 439 -3.98 -1.69 22.09
CA GLN A 439 -2.55 -1.50 22.27
C GLN A 439 -1.93 -1.03 20.94
N SER A 440 -1.82 0.29 20.77
CA SER A 440 -0.99 0.85 19.70
C SER A 440 0.47 0.39 19.89
N GLY A 441 1.09 -0.10 18.82
CA GLY A 441 2.33 -0.87 18.87
C GLY A 441 3.51 -0.11 19.50
N SER A 442 4.46 -0.86 20.07
CA SER A 442 5.61 -0.37 20.83
C SER A 442 6.73 0.26 19.98
N GLY A 443 6.37 1.13 19.04
CA GLY A 443 7.31 2.00 18.32
C GLY A 443 7.62 3.28 19.08
N GLU A 444 8.89 3.71 19.03
CA GLU A 444 9.26 5.10 19.29
C GLU A 444 8.79 5.99 18.13
N GLU A 445 8.06 7.06 18.47
CA GLU A 445 7.51 8.03 17.53
C GLU A 445 8.26 9.35 17.65
N THR A 446 8.53 9.99 16.51
CA THR A 446 9.43 11.13 16.39
C THR A 446 8.69 12.28 15.73
N ILE A 447 8.24 13.24 16.54
CA ILE A 447 7.49 14.40 16.05
C ILE A 447 8.46 15.43 15.47
N LEU A 448 8.35 15.71 14.17
CA LEU A 448 9.06 16.80 13.50
C LEU A 448 8.22 18.08 13.56
N GLN A 449 8.42 18.88 14.61
CA GLN A 449 7.69 20.14 14.77
C GLN A 449 8.35 21.28 13.95
N PHE A 450 7.62 21.78 12.95
CA PHE A 450 8.10 22.82 12.03
C PHE A 450 7.85 24.23 12.59
N ASN A 451 8.80 24.73 13.39
CA ASN A 451 8.88 26.16 13.69
C ASN A 451 9.75 26.87 12.65
N SER A 452 9.27 27.98 12.11
CA SER A 452 9.87 28.71 10.98
C SER A 452 11.30 29.20 11.26
N GLY A 453 12.30 28.40 10.87
CA GLY A 453 13.72 28.77 10.89
C GLY A 453 14.68 27.67 11.33
N THR A 454 14.24 26.66 12.09
CA THR A 454 15.13 25.60 12.60
C THR A 454 14.41 24.26 12.79
N LEU A 455 15.02 23.16 12.32
CA LEU A 455 14.56 21.80 12.63
C LEU A 455 15.00 21.38 14.04
N THR A 456 14.10 21.50 15.03
CA THR A 456 14.34 21.06 16.41
C THR A 456 13.65 19.74 16.72
N LEU A 457 14.42 18.66 16.88
CA LEU A 457 13.91 17.32 17.16
C LEU A 457 13.51 17.14 18.64
N THR A 458 12.27 17.49 18.99
CA THR A 458 11.78 17.47 20.37
C THR A 458 11.10 16.14 20.73
N ARG A 459 11.76 15.32 21.56
CA ARG A 459 11.10 14.17 22.22
C ARG A 459 10.08 14.67 23.26
N ARG A 460 8.79 14.59 22.94
CA ARG A 460 7.70 14.73 23.93
C ARG A 460 7.34 13.35 24.52
N PRO A 461 6.91 13.25 25.80
CA PRO A 461 6.35 12.01 26.35
C PRO A 461 5.07 11.59 25.61
N LYS A 462 4.83 10.29 25.47
CA LYS A 462 3.56 9.78 24.94
C LYS A 462 2.40 10.15 25.88
N PRO A 463 1.26 10.65 25.36
CA PRO A 463 -0.01 10.64 26.10
C PRO A 463 -0.36 9.20 26.50
N GLN A 464 -1.06 9.03 27.63
CA GLN A 464 -1.65 7.72 27.95
C GLN A 464 -2.78 7.40 26.97
N PRO A 465 -3.00 6.12 26.62
CA PRO A 465 -4.08 5.73 25.72
C PRO A 465 -5.44 5.91 26.42
N GLU A 466 -6.09 7.04 26.16
CA GLU A 466 -7.49 7.26 26.56
C GLU A 466 -8.40 6.26 25.83
N PRO A 467 -9.36 5.61 26.53
CA PRO A 467 -10.23 4.64 25.91
C PRO A 467 -11.19 5.29 24.92
N LEU A 468 -11.22 4.79 23.68
CA LEU A 468 -12.15 5.26 22.66
C LEU A 468 -13.59 4.90 23.05
N SER A 469 -14.51 5.84 22.88
CA SER A 469 -15.94 5.70 23.14
C SER A 469 -16.76 6.13 21.92
N TYR A 470 -17.35 5.16 21.23
CA TYR A 470 -18.17 5.36 20.03
C TYR A 470 -19.67 5.08 20.29
N PRO A 471 -20.60 5.57 19.46
CA PRO A 471 -22.02 5.20 19.54
C PRO A 471 -22.18 3.72 19.14
N ILE A 472 -22.77 2.91 20.01
CA ILE A 472 -22.99 1.48 19.76
C ILE A 472 -24.31 1.30 18.99
N LEU A 473 -24.31 0.41 18.00
CA LEU A 473 -25.53 -0.14 17.39
C LEU A 473 -25.67 -1.62 17.80
N GLU A 474 -26.86 -2.00 18.24
CA GLU A 474 -27.20 -3.41 18.48
C GLU A 474 -27.43 -4.12 17.13
N TRP A 475 -27.03 -5.39 17.02
CA TRP A 475 -27.06 -6.12 15.74
C TRP A 475 -28.49 -6.28 15.19
N GLU A 476 -29.47 -6.49 16.08
CA GLU A 476 -30.89 -6.65 15.74
C GLU A 476 -31.53 -5.36 15.21
N ASP A 477 -30.90 -4.20 15.45
CA ASP A 477 -31.35 -2.90 14.95
C ASP A 477 -30.71 -2.52 13.60
N ILE A 478 -29.93 -3.41 12.97
CA ILE A 478 -29.37 -3.25 11.62
C ILE A 478 -30.07 -4.20 10.63
N LYS A 479 -30.85 -3.65 9.69
CA LYS A 479 -31.40 -4.42 8.55
C LYS A 479 -30.63 -4.08 7.28
N PHE A 480 -29.76 -5.00 6.85
CA PHE A 480 -29.05 -4.91 5.58
C PHE A 480 -30.00 -4.92 4.36
N GLU A 481 -29.60 -4.21 3.33
CA GLU A 481 -30.22 -4.11 2.00
C GLU A 481 -29.14 -4.42 0.93
N ASP A 482 -29.13 -3.75 -0.21
CA ASP A 482 -28.20 -4.03 -1.31
C ASP A 482 -26.75 -3.64 -1.01
N MET A 483 -25.78 -4.32 -1.63
CA MET A 483 -24.39 -3.86 -1.68
C MET A 483 -24.29 -2.65 -2.60
N ILE A 484 -23.71 -1.55 -2.11
CA ILE A 484 -23.65 -0.25 -2.81
C ILE A 484 -22.22 0.15 -3.21
N GLY A 485 -21.22 -0.58 -2.75
CA GLY A 485 -19.83 -0.41 -3.18
C GLY A 485 -18.96 -1.56 -2.69
N GLU A 486 -18.05 -2.01 -3.53
CA GLU A 486 -17.04 -3.02 -3.19
C GLU A 486 -15.66 -2.46 -3.55
N GLY A 487 -14.69 -2.57 -2.64
CA GLY A 487 -13.33 -2.07 -2.84
C GLY A 487 -12.27 -3.13 -2.53
N ASN A 488 -11.00 -2.73 -2.65
CA ASN A 488 -9.87 -3.60 -2.28
C ASN A 488 -9.92 -3.99 -0.78
N PHE A 489 -10.28 -3.05 0.10
CA PHE A 489 -10.19 -3.21 1.56
C PHE A 489 -11.44 -3.83 2.21
N GLY A 490 -12.61 -3.67 1.58
CA GLY A 490 -13.89 -3.99 2.22
C GLY A 490 -15.08 -3.87 1.28
N GLN A 491 -16.26 -4.00 1.86
CA GLN A 491 -17.56 -3.85 1.20
C GLN A 491 -18.45 -2.85 1.97
N VAL A 492 -19.26 -2.12 1.22
CA VAL A 492 -20.21 -1.13 1.73
C VAL A 492 -21.61 -1.60 1.37
N ILE A 493 -22.40 -1.91 2.39
CA ILE A 493 -23.76 -2.44 2.26
C ILE A 493 -24.73 -1.38 2.76
N ARG A 494 -25.75 -1.05 1.97
CA ARG A 494 -26.84 -0.16 2.41
C ARG A 494 -27.63 -0.86 3.50
N ALA A 495 -28.06 -0.12 4.52
CA ALA A 495 -28.90 -0.67 5.57
C ALA A 495 -29.95 0.34 6.04
N MET A 496 -31.08 -0.18 6.51
CA MET A 496 -31.96 0.55 7.41
C MET A 496 -31.52 0.24 8.84
N ILE A 497 -30.97 1.23 9.54
CA ILE A 497 -30.66 1.09 10.98
C ILE A 497 -31.77 1.72 11.82
N LYS A 498 -31.91 1.23 13.06
CA LYS A 498 -32.71 1.87 14.10
C LYS A 498 -31.79 2.45 15.18
N LYS A 499 -31.85 3.78 15.35
CA LYS A 499 -31.04 4.53 16.32
C LYS A 499 -31.95 5.49 17.09
N ASP A 500 -31.79 5.54 18.41
CA ASP A 500 -32.57 6.39 19.32
C ASP A 500 -34.11 6.24 19.14
N GLY A 501 -34.55 5.06 18.68
CA GLY A 501 -35.95 4.73 18.37
C GLY A 501 -36.39 5.06 16.92
N LEU A 502 -35.65 5.91 16.21
CA LEU A 502 -35.93 6.30 14.83
C LEU A 502 -35.30 5.31 13.83
N LYS A 503 -35.90 5.14 12.66
CA LYS A 503 -35.32 4.39 11.53
C LYS A 503 -34.69 5.36 10.53
N MET A 504 -33.51 5.05 10.03
CA MET A 504 -32.79 5.88 9.06
C MET A 504 -31.91 5.04 8.11
N ASN A 505 -31.64 5.57 6.92
CA ASN A 505 -30.70 4.95 5.98
C ASN A 505 -29.26 5.12 6.48
N ALA A 506 -28.46 4.06 6.33
CA ALA A 506 -27.03 4.04 6.62
C ALA A 506 -26.27 3.33 5.49
N ALA A 507 -24.99 3.64 5.37
CA ALA A 507 -24.02 2.78 4.71
C ALA A 507 -23.23 2.04 5.80
N ILE A 508 -23.22 0.71 5.75
CA ILE A 508 -22.43 -0.14 6.63
C ILE A 508 -21.14 -0.52 5.91
N LYS A 509 -20.02 0.06 6.32
CA LYS A 509 -18.68 -0.34 5.88
C LYS A 509 -18.23 -1.52 6.74
N MET A 510 -17.69 -2.55 6.11
CA MET A 510 -17.09 -3.72 6.76
C MET A 510 -15.93 -4.28 5.93
N LEU A 511 -15.00 -4.98 6.58
CA LEU A 511 -13.88 -5.65 5.90
C LEU A 511 -14.32 -6.97 5.24
N LYS A 512 -13.53 -7.43 4.27
CA LYS A 512 -13.66 -8.76 3.65
C LYS A 512 -12.97 -9.82 4.53
N GLU A 513 -13.35 -11.10 4.36
CA GLU A 513 -12.81 -12.23 5.15
C GLU A 513 -11.27 -12.41 5.05
N PHE A 514 -10.64 -11.84 4.02
CA PHE A 514 -9.20 -11.92 3.76
C PHE A 514 -8.44 -10.59 4.00
N ALA A 515 -9.01 -9.66 4.77
CA ALA A 515 -8.36 -8.39 5.10
C ALA A 515 -7.09 -8.59 5.94
N SER A 516 -6.06 -7.76 5.71
CA SER A 516 -4.78 -7.84 6.43
C SER A 516 -4.82 -7.07 7.75
N GLU A 517 -3.84 -7.31 8.63
CA GLU A 517 -3.67 -6.53 9.87
C GLU A 517 -3.46 -5.03 9.64
N ASN A 518 -3.02 -4.60 8.44
CA ASN A 518 -2.98 -3.19 8.08
C ASN A 518 -4.39 -2.66 7.83
N ASP A 519 -5.20 -3.38 7.06
CA ASP A 519 -6.57 -2.98 6.72
C ASP A 519 -7.45 -2.95 7.97
N HIS A 520 -7.27 -3.91 8.89
CA HIS A 520 -7.90 -3.90 10.21
C HIS A 520 -7.50 -2.68 11.06
N ARG A 521 -6.24 -2.22 10.99
CA ARG A 521 -5.77 -1.02 11.72
C ARG A 521 -6.24 0.27 11.09
N ASP A 522 -6.22 0.38 9.76
CA ASP A 522 -6.69 1.57 9.05
C ASP A 522 -8.22 1.73 9.18
N PHE A 523 -8.98 0.63 9.14
CA PHE A 523 -10.44 0.63 9.38
C PHE A 523 -10.80 0.93 10.84
N ALA A 524 -10.04 0.43 11.82
CA ALA A 524 -10.21 0.86 13.22
C ALA A 524 -9.82 2.34 13.42
N GLY A 525 -8.80 2.82 12.71
CA GLY A 525 -8.40 4.23 12.68
C GLY A 525 -9.47 5.15 12.09
N GLU A 526 -10.19 4.71 11.06
CA GLU A 526 -11.33 5.45 10.50
C GLU A 526 -12.45 5.67 11.54
N LEU A 527 -12.78 4.64 12.36
CA LEU A 527 -13.71 4.80 13.49
C LEU A 527 -13.19 5.82 14.51
N GLU A 528 -11.91 5.76 14.86
CA GLU A 528 -11.28 6.69 15.80
C GLU A 528 -11.31 8.14 15.29
N VAL A 529 -10.95 8.36 14.03
CA VAL A 529 -10.97 9.67 13.37
C VAL A 529 -12.39 10.23 13.35
N LEU A 530 -13.37 9.44 12.91
CA LEU A 530 -14.78 9.87 12.88
C LEU A 530 -15.32 10.21 14.27
N CYS A 531 -14.96 9.45 15.30
CA CYS A 531 -15.34 9.77 16.69
C CYS A 531 -14.69 11.06 17.21
N LYS A 532 -13.43 11.34 16.85
CA LYS A 532 -12.69 12.53 17.31
C LYS A 532 -13.06 13.81 16.54
N LEU A 533 -13.40 13.68 15.25
CA LEU A 533 -13.93 14.79 14.45
C LEU A 533 -15.36 15.15 14.89
N GLY A 534 -16.22 14.16 15.10
CA GLY A 534 -17.63 14.39 15.42
C GLY A 534 -18.43 14.92 14.24
N HIS A 535 -19.54 15.61 14.51
CA HIS A 535 -20.43 16.08 13.44
C HIS A 535 -19.94 17.38 12.78
N HIS A 536 -19.79 17.35 11.46
CA HIS A 536 -19.59 18.52 10.60
C HIS A 536 -20.34 18.27 9.27
N PRO A 537 -21.08 19.25 8.70
CA PRO A 537 -21.96 19.01 7.55
C PRO A 537 -21.24 18.42 6.32
N ASN A 538 -20.00 18.86 6.07
CA ASN A 538 -19.16 18.43 4.94
C ASN A 538 -18.19 17.28 5.27
N ILE A 539 -18.43 16.53 6.34
CA ILE A 539 -17.74 15.29 6.67
C ILE A 539 -18.80 14.19 6.79
N ILE A 540 -18.51 12.96 6.35
CA ILE A 540 -19.47 11.87 6.42
C ILE A 540 -19.73 11.50 7.89
N ASN A 541 -21.00 11.55 8.31
CA ASN A 541 -21.31 11.47 9.73
C ASN A 541 -21.37 10.02 10.25
N LEU A 542 -20.66 9.72 11.34
CA LEU A 542 -20.77 8.43 12.03
C LEU A 542 -22.13 8.30 12.73
N LEU A 543 -22.90 7.28 12.35
CA LEU A 543 -24.15 6.93 13.01
C LEU A 543 -23.89 6.02 14.22
N GLY A 544 -22.95 5.07 14.08
CA GLY A 544 -22.43 4.24 15.16
C GLY A 544 -21.58 3.08 14.64
N ALA A 545 -21.21 2.16 15.52
CA ALA A 545 -20.55 0.91 15.14
C ALA A 545 -21.10 -0.29 15.92
N CYS A 546 -21.05 -1.47 15.29
CA CYS A 546 -21.47 -2.75 15.85
C CYS A 546 -20.31 -3.75 15.74
N GLU A 547 -20.21 -4.67 16.69
CA GLU A 547 -19.28 -5.80 16.64
C GLU A 547 -20.11 -7.09 16.70
N ASN A 548 -19.97 -7.97 15.71
CA ASN A 548 -20.71 -9.23 15.65
C ASN A 548 -19.82 -10.35 15.11
N LYS A 549 -19.80 -11.50 15.80
CA LYS A 549 -18.96 -12.68 15.45
C LYS A 549 -17.47 -12.36 15.22
N GLY A 550 -16.93 -11.32 15.87
CA GLY A 550 -15.55 -10.87 15.71
C GLY A 550 -15.30 -9.89 14.54
N TYR A 551 -16.34 -9.53 13.77
CA TYR A 551 -16.27 -8.53 12.72
C TYR A 551 -16.77 -7.17 13.21
N LEU A 552 -16.05 -6.11 12.85
CA LEU A 552 -16.44 -4.72 13.08
C LEU A 552 -17.26 -4.19 11.89
N TYR A 553 -18.36 -3.50 12.20
CA TYR A 553 -19.27 -2.87 11.24
C TYR A 553 -19.38 -1.39 11.59
N ILE A 554 -18.98 -0.49 10.69
CA ILE A 554 -19.08 0.96 10.89
C ILE A 554 -20.29 1.47 10.09
N ALA A 555 -21.27 2.03 10.78
CA ALA A 555 -22.45 2.64 10.18
C ALA A 555 -22.24 4.15 10.02
N ILE A 556 -22.14 4.61 8.77
CA ILE A 556 -22.04 6.02 8.39
C ILE A 556 -23.32 6.48 7.69
N GLU A 557 -23.50 7.79 7.62
CA GLU A 557 -24.54 8.47 6.86
C GLU A 557 -24.59 7.97 5.40
N TYR A 558 -25.79 7.67 4.90
CA TYR A 558 -25.98 7.22 3.52
C TYR A 558 -25.99 8.42 2.55
N ALA A 559 -25.08 8.42 1.58
CA ALA A 559 -25.00 9.43 0.52
C ALA A 559 -25.72 8.94 -0.76
N PRO A 560 -26.91 9.46 -1.10
CA PRO A 560 -27.77 8.86 -2.12
C PRO A 560 -27.24 8.95 -3.56
N TYR A 561 -26.28 9.83 -3.85
CA TYR A 561 -25.73 10.02 -5.20
C TYR A 561 -24.36 9.34 -5.41
N GLY A 562 -23.82 8.65 -4.40
CA GLY A 562 -22.53 7.96 -4.47
C GLY A 562 -21.33 8.90 -4.30
N ASN A 563 -20.20 8.54 -4.91
CA ASN A 563 -18.99 9.36 -4.89
C ASN A 563 -19.01 10.46 -5.97
N LEU A 564 -18.25 11.53 -5.74
CA LEU A 564 -18.23 12.71 -6.59
C LEU A 564 -17.56 12.45 -7.95
N LEU A 565 -16.56 11.56 -8.04
CA LEU A 565 -15.92 11.22 -9.32
C LEU A 565 -16.91 10.61 -10.32
N ASP A 566 -17.68 9.61 -9.87
CA ASP A 566 -18.73 8.99 -10.68
C ASP A 566 -19.87 9.97 -10.99
N PHE A 567 -20.23 10.82 -10.03
CA PHE A 567 -21.27 11.83 -10.21
C PHE A 567 -20.89 12.88 -11.27
N LEU A 568 -19.63 13.35 -11.25
CA LEU A 568 -19.06 14.23 -12.27
C LEU A 568 -19.03 13.54 -13.64
N ARG A 569 -18.62 12.28 -13.73
CA ARG A 569 -18.59 11.50 -14.98
C ARG A 569 -19.99 11.29 -15.56
N LYS A 570 -20.97 10.89 -14.73
CA LYS A 570 -22.39 10.76 -15.14
C LYS A 570 -22.99 12.07 -15.65
N SER A 571 -22.44 13.23 -15.24
CA SER A 571 -22.87 14.53 -15.74
C SER A 571 -22.40 14.88 -17.16
N ARG A 572 -21.46 14.12 -17.76
CA ARG A 572 -20.89 14.37 -19.09
C ARG A 572 -21.91 14.10 -20.20
N VAL A 573 -22.86 15.01 -20.37
CA VAL A 573 -24.05 14.75 -21.19
C VAL A 573 -23.75 14.59 -22.68
N LEU A 574 -22.63 15.10 -23.21
CA LEU A 574 -22.21 14.80 -24.59
C LEU A 574 -21.74 13.34 -24.78
N GLU A 575 -21.36 12.64 -23.70
CA GLU A 575 -21.09 11.19 -23.68
C GLU A 575 -22.36 10.38 -23.35
N THR A 576 -23.22 10.85 -22.43
CA THR A 576 -24.35 10.06 -21.90
C THR A 576 -25.71 10.31 -22.58
N ASP A 577 -25.99 11.53 -23.06
CA ASP A 577 -27.13 11.86 -23.94
C ASP A 577 -26.71 12.92 -24.99
N PRO A 578 -26.10 12.48 -26.11
CA PRO A 578 -25.62 13.38 -27.16
C PRO A 578 -26.73 14.15 -27.89
N ALA A 579 -28.01 13.82 -27.68
CA ALA A 579 -29.14 14.55 -28.25
C ALA A 579 -29.49 15.74 -27.36
N PHE A 580 -29.74 15.50 -26.07
CA PHE A 580 -29.98 16.54 -25.07
C PHE A 580 -28.83 17.56 -25.06
N ALA A 581 -27.58 17.07 -25.08
CA ALA A 581 -26.37 17.91 -25.09
C ALA A 581 -26.38 18.94 -26.22
N LYS A 582 -26.74 18.52 -27.43
CA LYS A 582 -26.76 19.37 -28.63
C LYS A 582 -27.96 20.30 -28.67
N GLU A 583 -29.13 19.84 -28.23
CA GLU A 583 -30.36 20.64 -28.13
C GLU A 583 -30.18 21.80 -27.12
N HIS A 584 -29.61 21.51 -25.96
CA HIS A 584 -29.41 22.48 -24.87
C HIS A 584 -28.05 23.19 -24.91
N GLY A 585 -27.21 22.89 -25.91
CA GLY A 585 -25.90 23.51 -26.11
C GLY A 585 -24.90 23.29 -24.96
N THR A 586 -25.07 22.23 -24.15
CA THR A 586 -24.31 22.02 -22.91
C THR A 586 -23.49 20.73 -22.91
N ALA A 587 -22.29 20.81 -22.35
CA ALA A 587 -21.41 19.69 -22.05
C ALA A 587 -21.70 19.03 -20.69
N SER A 588 -22.59 19.59 -19.86
CA SER A 588 -22.95 18.95 -18.59
C SER A 588 -24.38 19.26 -18.12
N THR A 589 -24.92 18.36 -17.30
CA THR A 589 -26.10 18.60 -16.46
C THR A 589 -25.78 19.40 -15.19
N LEU A 590 -24.50 19.62 -14.86
CA LEU A 590 -24.04 20.41 -13.72
C LEU A 590 -23.65 21.83 -14.14
N THR A 591 -24.06 22.80 -13.34
CA THR A 591 -23.73 24.22 -13.51
C THR A 591 -22.38 24.59 -12.88
N SER A 592 -21.77 25.68 -13.34
CA SER A 592 -20.58 26.28 -12.70
C SER A 592 -20.76 26.53 -11.20
N GLN A 593 -21.98 26.83 -10.75
CA GLN A 593 -22.26 27.10 -9.34
C GLN A 593 -22.25 25.80 -8.51
N GLN A 594 -22.81 24.70 -9.03
CA GLN A 594 -22.75 23.39 -8.36
C GLN A 594 -21.30 22.86 -8.27
N LEU A 595 -20.51 23.01 -9.33
CA LEU A 595 -19.10 22.61 -9.34
C LEU A 595 -18.29 23.41 -8.30
N LEU A 596 -18.47 24.73 -8.22
CA LEU A 596 -17.86 25.55 -7.17
C LEU A 596 -18.41 25.23 -5.76
N GLN A 597 -19.68 24.83 -5.63
CA GLN A 597 -20.26 24.43 -4.35
C GLN A 597 -19.60 23.16 -3.80
N PHE A 598 -19.37 22.15 -4.66
CA PHE A 598 -18.64 20.94 -4.27
C PHE A 598 -17.23 21.27 -3.76
N ALA A 599 -16.50 22.12 -4.48
CA ALA A 599 -15.18 22.58 -4.05
C ALA A 599 -15.23 23.38 -2.73
N SER A 600 -16.21 24.27 -2.57
CA SER A 600 -16.42 25.08 -1.37
C SER A 600 -16.74 24.22 -0.14
N ASP A 601 -17.58 23.21 -0.31
CA ASP A 601 -17.96 22.24 0.73
C ASP A 601 -16.77 21.39 1.19
N VAL A 602 -16.00 20.85 0.25
CA VAL A 602 -14.76 20.11 0.57
C VAL A 602 -13.73 21.04 1.24
N ALA A 603 -13.61 22.30 0.82
CA ALA A 603 -12.71 23.26 1.47
C ALA A 603 -13.12 23.57 2.92
N LYS A 604 -14.42 23.66 3.24
CA LYS A 604 -14.93 23.82 4.62
C LYS A 604 -14.65 22.59 5.47
N GLY A 605 -14.94 21.39 4.94
CA GLY A 605 -14.66 20.13 5.63
C GLY A 605 -13.18 19.94 5.93
N MET A 606 -12.30 20.25 4.96
CA MET A 606 -10.85 20.20 5.14
C MET A 606 -10.32 21.31 6.05
N GLN A 607 -10.94 22.50 6.07
CA GLN A 607 -10.65 23.52 7.07
C GLN A 607 -10.90 22.97 8.48
N TYR A 608 -12.10 22.46 8.76
CA TYR A 608 -12.46 21.88 10.06
C TYR A 608 -11.51 20.74 10.46
N LEU A 609 -11.20 19.84 9.53
CA LEU A 609 -10.27 18.72 9.73
C LEU A 609 -8.85 19.21 10.09
N SER A 610 -8.37 20.27 9.42
CA SER A 610 -7.07 20.90 9.72
C SER A 610 -7.04 21.67 11.04
N GLU A 611 -8.14 22.33 11.43
CA GLU A 611 -8.29 22.98 12.73
C GLU A 611 -8.24 21.95 13.88
N LYS A 612 -8.82 20.77 13.65
CA LYS A 612 -8.77 19.60 14.54
C LYS A 612 -7.42 18.87 14.57
N GLN A 613 -6.40 19.37 13.86
CA GLN A 613 -5.06 18.76 13.73
C GLN A 613 -5.06 17.35 13.13
N PHE A 614 -5.97 17.07 12.19
CA PHE A 614 -5.91 15.87 11.35
C PHE A 614 -5.29 16.17 10.00
N ILE A 615 -4.78 15.11 9.35
CA ILE A 615 -4.33 15.12 7.95
C ILE A 615 -5.08 14.00 7.21
N HIS A 616 -5.67 14.29 6.06
CA HIS A 616 -6.49 13.35 5.27
C HIS A 616 -5.63 12.32 4.53
N ARG A 617 -4.58 12.79 3.84
CA ARG A 617 -3.58 12.03 3.05
C ARG A 617 -4.06 11.36 1.76
N ASP A 618 -5.33 11.05 1.62
CA ASP A 618 -5.94 10.65 0.34
C ASP A 618 -7.19 11.46 0.00
N LEU A 619 -6.99 12.74 -0.29
CA LEU A 619 -8.08 13.66 -0.67
C LEU A 619 -8.22 13.69 -2.20
N ALA A 620 -9.24 13.01 -2.72
CA ALA A 620 -9.55 12.83 -4.14
C ALA A 620 -11.06 12.81 -4.37
N ALA A 621 -11.56 13.10 -5.58
CA ALA A 621 -13.00 13.14 -5.85
C ALA A 621 -13.72 11.79 -5.61
N ARG A 622 -13.02 10.65 -5.75
CA ARG A 622 -13.54 9.31 -5.38
C ARG A 622 -13.82 9.14 -3.88
N ASN A 623 -13.16 9.91 -3.02
CA ASN A 623 -13.31 9.87 -1.55
C ASN A 623 -14.24 10.99 -1.03
N ILE A 624 -14.88 11.75 -1.93
CA ILE A 624 -15.96 12.68 -1.59
C ILE A 624 -17.28 12.02 -1.93
N LEU A 625 -18.22 12.01 -0.98
CA LEU A 625 -19.58 11.52 -1.17
C LEU A 625 -20.56 12.67 -1.39
N VAL A 626 -21.53 12.49 -2.28
CA VAL A 626 -22.55 13.49 -2.62
C VAL A 626 -23.85 13.14 -1.88
N GLY A 627 -24.13 13.92 -0.83
CA GLY A 627 -25.26 13.73 0.08
C GLY A 627 -26.58 14.30 -0.45
N GLU A 628 -27.60 14.27 0.41
CA GLU A 628 -28.86 14.99 0.15
C GLU A 628 -28.61 16.49 -0.11
N ASN A 629 -29.47 17.11 -0.91
CA ASN A 629 -29.33 18.50 -1.37
C ASN A 629 -28.00 18.82 -2.07
N LEU A 630 -27.32 17.80 -2.62
CA LEU A 630 -26.01 17.89 -3.29
C LEU A 630 -24.86 18.35 -2.37
N ALA A 631 -25.02 18.26 -1.04
CA ALA A 631 -23.96 18.60 -0.09
C ALA A 631 -22.77 17.63 -0.23
N SER A 632 -21.55 18.15 -0.44
CA SER A 632 -20.35 17.31 -0.52
C SER A 632 -19.81 16.97 0.86
N LYS A 633 -19.48 15.70 1.08
CA LYS A 633 -19.03 15.12 2.35
C LYS A 633 -17.73 14.34 2.16
N ILE A 634 -16.70 14.72 2.90
CA ILE A 634 -15.40 14.03 2.91
C ILE A 634 -15.54 12.67 3.62
N ALA A 635 -14.97 11.62 3.04
CA ALA A 635 -15.04 10.24 3.52
C ALA A 635 -13.72 9.47 3.32
N ASP A 636 -13.69 8.22 3.78
CA ASP A 636 -12.57 7.27 3.75
C ASP A 636 -11.30 7.71 4.51
N PHE A 637 -11.44 7.82 5.83
CA PHE A 637 -10.37 8.29 6.73
C PHE A 637 -9.31 7.22 7.08
N GLY A 638 -9.25 6.09 6.37
CA GLY A 638 -8.39 4.95 6.71
C GLY A 638 -6.90 5.30 6.79
N LEU A 639 -6.42 6.21 5.93
CA LEU A 639 -5.03 6.68 5.93
C LEU A 639 -4.78 7.92 6.82
N SER A 640 -5.84 8.53 7.36
CA SER A 640 -5.80 9.77 8.12
C SER A 640 -5.35 9.57 9.57
N ARG A 641 -4.67 10.56 10.18
CA ARG A 641 -4.30 10.56 11.62
C ARG A 641 -4.33 11.98 12.19
N GLY A 642 -4.38 12.09 13.52
CA GLY A 642 -4.38 13.37 14.26
C GLY A 642 -2.98 13.82 14.69
N GLU A 643 -2.19 14.34 13.75
CA GLU A 643 -0.81 14.81 13.95
C GLU A 643 -0.52 16.04 13.07
N GLU A 644 0.32 16.98 13.52
CA GLU A 644 0.73 18.16 12.72
C GLU A 644 1.54 17.77 11.46
N VAL A 645 2.40 16.75 11.59
CA VAL A 645 3.32 16.24 10.56
C VAL A 645 3.48 14.74 10.74
N TYR A 646 3.40 13.97 9.66
CA TYR A 646 3.60 12.51 9.67
C TYR A 646 4.57 12.05 8.59
N VAL A 647 5.33 10.99 8.87
CA VAL A 647 6.21 10.30 7.92
C VAL A 647 5.82 8.83 7.85
N LYS A 648 5.35 8.37 6.68
CA LYS A 648 4.94 6.96 6.49
C LYS A 648 6.17 6.05 6.47
N LYS A 649 6.30 5.18 7.49
CA LYS A 649 7.42 4.24 7.64
C LYS A 649 7.25 2.91 6.87
N THR A 650 6.04 2.59 6.39
CA THR A 650 5.71 1.32 5.71
C THR A 650 5.33 1.53 4.25
N MET A 651 5.80 0.62 3.39
CA MET A 651 5.35 0.52 2.00
C MET A 651 3.90 0.01 1.93
N GLY A 652 3.20 0.43 0.89
CA GLY A 652 1.81 0.07 0.59
C GLY A 652 1.31 0.90 -0.61
N ARG A 653 0.09 0.63 -1.10
CA ARG A 653 -0.49 1.44 -2.19
C ARG A 653 -0.63 2.90 -1.73
N LEU A 654 -0.47 3.83 -2.67
CA LEU A 654 -0.41 5.27 -2.43
C LEU A 654 -1.05 6.03 -3.61
N PRO A 655 -1.80 7.12 -3.35
CA PRO A 655 -2.54 7.86 -4.38
C PRO A 655 -1.63 8.82 -5.16
N VAL A 656 -0.62 8.30 -5.86
CA VAL A 656 0.50 9.06 -6.45
C VAL A 656 0.06 10.33 -7.20
N ARG A 657 -1.01 10.25 -8.01
CA ARG A 657 -1.54 11.38 -8.81
C ARG A 657 -2.10 12.55 -7.97
N TRP A 658 -2.44 12.32 -6.70
CA TRP A 658 -2.94 13.33 -5.75
C TRP A 658 -1.88 13.77 -4.72
N MET A 659 -0.74 13.09 -4.63
CA MET A 659 0.29 13.37 -3.64
C MET A 659 1.12 14.63 -3.96
N ALA A 660 1.50 15.36 -2.92
CA ALA A 660 2.40 16.50 -3.01
C ALA A 660 3.86 16.06 -3.23
N ILE A 661 4.71 16.95 -3.77
CA ILE A 661 6.13 16.67 -4.04
C ILE A 661 6.87 16.18 -2.79
N GLU A 662 6.60 16.74 -1.61
CA GLU A 662 7.20 16.29 -0.34
C GLU A 662 6.66 14.94 0.14
N SER A 663 5.41 14.61 -0.21
CA SER A 663 4.80 13.31 0.10
C SER A 663 5.35 12.22 -0.83
N LEU A 664 5.59 12.54 -2.10
CA LEU A 664 6.24 11.67 -3.07
C LEU A 664 7.70 11.41 -2.68
N ASN A 665 8.51 12.46 -2.54
CA ASN A 665 9.96 12.33 -2.40
C ASN A 665 10.42 11.92 -1.00
N TYR A 666 9.66 12.25 0.05
CA TYR A 666 10.07 12.09 1.45
C TYR A 666 9.03 11.39 2.34
N SER A 667 7.91 10.92 1.78
CA SER A 667 6.78 10.35 2.55
C SER A 667 6.24 11.29 3.64
N VAL A 668 6.41 12.61 3.48
CA VAL A 668 5.95 13.65 4.41
C VAL A 668 4.50 14.02 4.12
N TYR A 669 3.65 13.95 5.13
CA TYR A 669 2.25 14.36 5.05
C TYR A 669 1.97 15.45 6.08
N THR A 670 1.24 16.50 5.65
CA THR A 670 0.86 17.68 6.44
C THR A 670 -0.47 18.24 5.92
N THR A 671 -1.06 19.18 6.64
CA THR A 671 -2.20 19.97 6.12
C THR A 671 -1.87 20.71 4.80
N LYS A 672 -0.58 20.96 4.51
CA LYS A 672 -0.11 21.54 3.24
C LYS A 672 0.06 20.53 2.11
N SER A 673 0.22 19.23 2.39
CA SER A 673 0.13 18.19 1.36
C SER A 673 -1.33 17.94 0.99
N ASP A 674 -2.26 17.95 1.96
CA ASP A 674 -3.70 17.87 1.66
C ASP A 674 -4.18 19.05 0.80
N VAL A 675 -3.62 20.26 0.97
CA VAL A 675 -3.90 21.41 0.09
C VAL A 675 -3.49 21.15 -1.36
N TRP A 676 -2.37 20.46 -1.60
CA TRP A 676 -1.98 20.06 -2.96
C TRP A 676 -2.99 19.06 -3.55
N SER A 677 -3.38 18.06 -2.77
CA SER A 677 -4.41 17.08 -3.14
C SER A 677 -5.76 17.75 -3.42
N PHE A 678 -6.14 18.78 -2.65
CA PHE A 678 -7.31 19.61 -2.93
C PHE A 678 -7.19 20.34 -4.27
N GLY A 679 -6.00 20.84 -4.64
CA GLY A 679 -5.76 21.41 -5.97
C GLY A 679 -6.02 20.41 -7.09
N VAL A 680 -5.63 19.14 -6.90
CA VAL A 680 -5.91 18.04 -7.85
C VAL A 680 -7.42 17.74 -7.90
N LEU A 681 -8.08 17.66 -6.75
CA LEU A 681 -9.53 17.48 -6.63
C LEU A 681 -10.33 18.62 -7.28
N LEU A 682 -9.88 19.87 -7.17
CA LEU A 682 -10.47 21.03 -7.85
C LEU A 682 -10.33 20.89 -9.38
N TRP A 683 -9.22 20.33 -9.87
CA TRP A 683 -9.05 19.99 -11.29
C TRP A 683 -9.94 18.82 -11.72
N GLU A 684 -10.15 17.78 -10.89
CA GLU A 684 -11.16 16.72 -11.14
C GLU A 684 -12.57 17.31 -11.28
N ILE A 685 -12.98 18.20 -10.36
CA ILE A 685 -14.28 18.88 -10.40
C ILE A 685 -14.46 19.68 -11.70
N VAL A 686 -13.49 20.53 -12.04
CA VAL A 686 -13.57 21.39 -13.23
C VAL A 686 -13.50 20.58 -14.53
N SER A 687 -12.76 19.47 -14.56
CA SER A 687 -12.61 18.60 -15.73
C SER A 687 -13.73 17.54 -15.88
N LEU A 688 -14.75 17.58 -15.01
CA LEU A 688 -15.83 16.59 -14.94
C LEU A 688 -15.29 15.16 -14.78
N GLY A 689 -14.39 14.95 -13.82
CA GLY A 689 -13.84 13.64 -13.49
C GLY A 689 -12.85 13.09 -14.52
N GLY A 690 -12.10 13.94 -15.21
CA GLY A 690 -10.93 13.49 -15.99
C GLY A 690 -9.83 12.93 -15.08
N THR A 691 -9.04 11.98 -15.58
CA THR A 691 -7.95 11.38 -14.79
C THR A 691 -6.81 12.39 -14.61
N PRO A 692 -6.39 12.72 -13.38
CA PRO A 692 -5.29 13.65 -13.17
C PRO A 692 -3.99 13.14 -13.81
N TYR A 693 -3.34 13.99 -14.60
CA TYR A 693 -2.16 13.62 -15.39
C TYR A 693 -2.41 12.43 -16.36
N CYS A 694 -3.59 12.37 -16.97
CA CYS A 694 -3.98 11.38 -17.99
C CYS A 694 -2.86 11.14 -19.02
N GLY A 695 -2.54 9.87 -19.32
CA GLY A 695 -1.51 9.49 -20.28
C GLY A 695 -0.05 9.60 -19.80
N MET A 696 0.21 10.09 -18.58
CA MET A 696 1.52 9.99 -17.94
C MET A 696 1.54 8.86 -16.89
N THR A 697 2.68 8.17 -16.82
CA THR A 697 2.96 7.14 -15.80
C THR A 697 3.27 7.77 -14.44
N CYS A 698 3.09 6.99 -13.37
CA CYS A 698 3.48 7.41 -12.02
C CYS A 698 4.97 7.79 -11.92
N ALA A 699 5.86 7.08 -12.63
CA ALA A 699 7.30 7.37 -12.65
C ALA A 699 7.61 8.75 -13.23
N GLU A 700 6.96 9.14 -14.33
CA GLU A 700 7.12 10.48 -14.92
C GLU A 700 6.68 11.61 -13.99
N LEU A 701 5.75 11.36 -13.07
CA LEU A 701 5.32 12.38 -12.09
C LEU A 701 6.41 12.65 -11.05
N TYR A 702 7.15 11.62 -10.60
CA TYR A 702 8.31 11.80 -9.73
C TYR A 702 9.41 12.64 -10.42
N GLU A 703 9.58 12.52 -11.73
CA GLU A 703 10.58 13.30 -12.48
C GLU A 703 10.09 14.72 -12.83
N LYS A 704 8.86 14.86 -13.34
CA LYS A 704 8.37 16.12 -13.91
C LYS A 704 7.86 17.11 -12.86
N LEU A 705 7.22 16.66 -11.77
CA LEU A 705 6.68 17.59 -10.76
C LEU A 705 7.77 18.45 -10.08
N PRO A 706 8.95 17.90 -9.70
CA PRO A 706 10.07 18.71 -9.19
C PRO A 706 10.73 19.63 -10.24
N GLN A 707 10.48 19.41 -11.53
CA GLN A 707 10.91 20.29 -12.63
C GLN A 707 9.93 21.45 -12.87
N GLY A 708 8.92 21.63 -12.01
CA GLY A 708 7.91 22.69 -12.13
C GLY A 708 6.73 22.36 -13.06
N TYR A 709 6.67 21.16 -13.65
CA TYR A 709 5.51 20.75 -14.45
C TYR A 709 4.25 20.65 -13.59
N ARG A 710 3.10 21.08 -14.13
CA ARG A 710 1.76 21.01 -13.50
C ARG A 710 0.72 20.68 -14.56
N MET A 711 -0.45 20.18 -14.13
CA MET A 711 -1.56 19.92 -15.05
C MET A 711 -1.99 21.20 -15.77
N GLU A 712 -2.29 21.08 -17.07
CA GLU A 712 -2.74 22.18 -17.89
C GLU A 712 -4.10 22.73 -17.44
N LYS A 713 -4.35 24.00 -17.75
CA LYS A 713 -5.64 24.67 -17.52
C LYS A 713 -6.73 23.97 -18.35
N PRO A 714 -7.80 23.42 -17.74
CA PRO A 714 -8.92 22.89 -18.50
C PRO A 714 -9.53 23.96 -19.41
N ARG A 715 -9.90 23.62 -20.64
CA ARG A 715 -10.41 24.59 -21.64
C ARG A 715 -11.69 25.31 -21.19
N ASN A 716 -12.45 24.70 -20.28
CA ASN A 716 -13.65 25.24 -19.65
C ASN A 716 -13.38 26.05 -18.37
N CYS A 717 -12.14 26.18 -17.90
CA CYS A 717 -11.81 26.82 -16.63
C CYS A 717 -11.60 28.35 -16.77
N ASP A 718 -12.05 29.13 -15.80
CA ASP A 718 -11.66 30.53 -15.63
C ASP A 718 -10.25 30.67 -15.00
N ASP A 719 -9.56 31.79 -15.28
CA ASP A 719 -8.21 32.02 -14.76
C ASP A 719 -8.14 32.16 -13.23
N GLU A 720 -9.20 32.65 -12.55
CA GLU A 720 -9.20 32.74 -11.09
C GLU A 720 -9.22 31.35 -10.43
N VAL A 721 -9.94 30.38 -11.01
CA VAL A 721 -10.02 29.01 -10.49
C VAL A 721 -8.74 28.24 -10.79
N TYR A 722 -8.17 28.40 -11.99
CA TYR A 722 -6.89 27.78 -12.32
C TYR A 722 -5.73 28.36 -11.51
N GLU A 723 -5.71 29.67 -11.23
CA GLU A 723 -4.70 30.26 -10.34
C GLU A 723 -4.88 29.78 -8.88
N LEU A 724 -6.11 29.49 -8.43
CA LEU A 724 -6.32 28.80 -7.15
C LEU A 724 -5.73 27.39 -7.16
N MET A 725 -5.86 26.61 -8.25
CA MET A 725 -5.16 25.32 -8.39
C MET A 725 -3.64 25.50 -8.32
N ARG A 726 -3.07 26.48 -9.04
CA ARG A 726 -1.62 26.75 -9.03
C ARG A 726 -1.09 27.23 -7.67
N GLN A 727 -1.88 28.01 -6.92
CA GLN A 727 -1.58 28.35 -5.53
C GLN A 727 -1.48 27.10 -4.66
N CYS A 728 -2.38 26.13 -4.83
CA CYS A 728 -2.35 24.84 -4.13
C CYS A 728 -1.14 23.98 -4.54
N TRP A 729 -0.66 24.07 -5.78
CA TRP A 729 0.48 23.28 -6.28
C TRP A 729 1.85 23.99 -6.25
N ARG A 730 2.04 25.02 -5.41
CA ARG A 730 3.38 25.62 -5.23
C ARG A 730 4.38 24.60 -4.68
N ASP A 731 5.62 24.61 -5.17
CA ASP A 731 6.64 23.63 -4.77
C ASP A 731 6.83 23.59 -3.25
N ARG A 732 7.00 24.78 -2.66
CA ARG A 732 7.22 24.98 -1.23
C ARG A 732 5.89 24.88 -0.45
N PRO A 733 5.73 23.92 0.49
CA PRO A 733 4.47 23.70 1.18
C PRO A 733 3.96 24.93 1.97
N TYR A 734 4.87 25.74 2.51
CA TYR A 734 4.52 26.96 3.25
C TYR A 734 3.96 28.10 2.37
N GLU A 735 4.22 28.09 1.06
CA GLU A 735 3.70 29.11 0.11
C GLU A 735 2.28 28.79 -0.39
N ARG A 736 1.77 27.57 -0.13
CA ARG A 736 0.41 27.13 -0.47
C ARG A 736 -0.61 27.75 0.50
N PRO A 737 -1.82 28.14 0.06
CA PRO A 737 -2.83 28.75 0.93
C PRO A 737 -3.34 27.76 1.99
N PRO A 738 -3.73 28.20 3.21
CA PRO A 738 -4.48 27.36 4.15
C PRO A 738 -5.94 27.16 3.69
N PHE A 739 -6.59 26.09 4.14
CA PHE A 739 -7.98 25.77 3.75
C PHE A 739 -8.98 26.90 4.02
N ALA A 740 -8.82 27.68 5.10
CA ALA A 740 -9.65 28.87 5.35
C ALA A 740 -9.55 29.93 4.23
N GLN A 741 -8.37 30.15 3.65
CA GLN A 741 -8.18 31.06 2.51
C GLN A 741 -8.76 30.47 1.21
N ILE A 742 -8.67 29.15 1.03
CA ILE A 742 -9.27 28.45 -0.12
C ILE A 742 -10.81 28.55 -0.05
N SER A 743 -11.38 28.24 1.11
CA SER A 743 -12.81 28.37 1.42
C SER A 743 -13.32 29.78 1.15
N MET A 744 -12.64 30.81 1.67
CA MET A 744 -12.96 32.22 1.42
C MET A 744 -12.90 32.60 -0.07
N GLN A 745 -11.89 32.13 -0.82
CA GLN A 745 -11.82 32.39 -2.26
C GLN A 745 -12.97 31.73 -3.03
N LEU A 746 -13.34 30.50 -2.70
CA LEU A 746 -14.45 29.79 -3.35
C LEU A 746 -15.82 30.37 -2.99
N ILE A 747 -16.01 30.84 -1.75
CA ILE A 747 -17.22 31.57 -1.34
C ILE A 747 -17.35 32.88 -2.15
N ARG A 748 -16.26 33.65 -2.29
CA ARG A 748 -16.26 34.85 -3.16
C ARG A 748 -16.64 34.53 -4.60
N MET A 749 -16.16 33.40 -5.15
CA MET A 749 -16.51 32.96 -6.51
C MET A 749 -17.98 32.51 -6.63
N LEU A 750 -18.59 31.96 -5.57
CA LEU A 750 -20.01 31.62 -5.52
C LEU A 750 -20.93 32.84 -5.38
N GLU A 751 -20.48 33.88 -4.68
CA GLU A 751 -21.20 35.15 -4.52
C GLU A 751 -21.11 36.04 -5.78
N ALA A 752 -19.98 35.96 -6.49
CA ALA A 752 -19.80 36.60 -7.78
C ALA A 752 -20.69 35.95 -8.86
N ARG A 753 -21.57 36.74 -9.48
CA ARG A 753 -22.50 36.29 -10.55
C ARG A 753 -21.78 36.09 -11.90
N LYS A 754 -20.64 35.39 -11.89
CA LYS A 754 -19.78 35.06 -13.02
C LYS A 754 -19.76 33.54 -13.21
N ALA A 755 -19.80 33.08 -14.46
CA ALA A 755 -19.52 31.68 -14.76
C ALA A 755 -18.00 31.45 -14.68
N TYR A 756 -17.57 30.57 -13.78
CA TYR A 756 -16.17 30.21 -13.56
C TYR A 756 -15.77 28.88 -14.20
N VAL A 757 -16.76 28.07 -14.57
CA VAL A 757 -16.61 26.89 -15.43
C VAL A 757 -17.59 27.01 -16.59
N ASN A 758 -17.07 27.06 -17.81
CA ASN A 758 -17.87 27.19 -19.03
C ASN A 758 -18.41 25.82 -19.47
N MET A 759 -19.72 25.61 -19.31
CA MET A 759 -20.36 24.35 -19.69
C MET A 759 -20.91 24.35 -21.12
N ALA A 760 -20.78 25.45 -21.87
CA ALA A 760 -21.30 25.53 -23.24
C ALA A 760 -20.46 24.69 -24.22
N LEU A 761 -21.14 24.04 -25.16
CA LEU A 761 -20.50 23.37 -26.29
C LEU A 761 -19.94 24.41 -27.28
N PHE A 762 -18.79 24.09 -27.86
CA PHE A 762 -18.13 24.87 -28.90
C PHE A 762 -17.47 23.94 -29.92
N GLU A 763 -17.05 24.47 -31.08
CA GLU A 763 -16.41 23.68 -32.13
C GLU A 763 -15.12 23.03 -31.62
N ASN A 764 -15.01 21.70 -31.76
CA ASN A 764 -13.93 20.88 -31.20
C ASN A 764 -13.86 20.88 -29.66
N PHE A 765 -15.01 20.99 -28.98
CA PHE A 765 -15.13 20.63 -27.57
C PHE A 765 -14.70 19.17 -27.33
N THR A 766 -13.87 18.96 -26.31
CA THR A 766 -13.41 17.64 -25.84
C THR A 766 -13.30 17.67 -24.33
N TYR A 767 -13.83 16.66 -23.64
CA TYR A 767 -13.58 16.49 -22.20
C TYR A 767 -12.11 16.17 -21.92
N ALA A 768 -11.69 16.29 -20.66
CA ALA A 768 -10.44 15.69 -20.21
C ALA A 768 -10.54 14.16 -20.28
N GLY A 769 -9.45 13.52 -20.72
CA GLY A 769 -9.37 12.07 -20.89
C GLY A 769 -9.62 11.30 -19.59
N ILE A 770 -10.11 10.07 -19.74
CA ILE A 770 -10.22 9.09 -18.66
C ILE A 770 -9.31 7.91 -19.03
N ASP A 771 -8.40 7.58 -18.14
CA ASP A 771 -7.47 6.46 -18.25
C ASP A 771 -7.79 5.43 -17.17
N ALA A 772 -8.65 4.46 -17.52
CA ALA A 772 -9.07 3.41 -16.59
C ALA A 772 -7.90 2.55 -16.10
N THR A 773 -6.86 2.36 -16.93
CA THR A 773 -5.67 1.58 -16.55
C THR A 773 -4.84 2.25 -15.46
N ALA A 774 -4.98 3.58 -15.33
CA ALA A 774 -4.37 4.39 -14.30
C ALA A 774 -5.24 4.56 -13.03
N GLU A 775 -6.42 3.94 -12.99
CA GLU A 775 -7.39 4.02 -11.88
C GLU A 775 -7.66 2.67 -11.21
N GLU A 776 -7.29 1.56 -11.85
CA GLU A 776 -7.27 0.20 -11.25
C GLU A 776 -5.96 -0.14 -10.48
N ALA A 777 -4.95 0.76 -10.52
CA ALA A 777 -3.56 0.52 -10.06
C ALA A 777 -3.18 1.22 -8.73
#